data_AF-H5XCB2-F1
#
_entry.id   AF-H5XCB2-F1
#
_cell.length_a   1.000
_cell.length_b   1.000
_cell.length_c   1.000
_cell.angle_alpha   90.00
_cell.angle_beta   90.00
_cell.angle_gamma   90.00
#
_symmetry.space_group_name_H-M   'P 1'
#
loop_
_entity.id
_entity.type
_entity.pdbx_description
1 polymer ?
#
loop_
_entity_poly.entity_id
_entity_poly.type
_entity_poly.pdbx_seq_one_letter_code
_entity_poly.pdbx_strand_id
1 'polypeptide(L)'
;MTAETDRETTEHEAGGDAEAGEVKASSPIGSASPSKPWSSSGPLPGRDDRGAWLVGVLALLLGCAFVAVDLAFNQGKLIAPIDDAYIHLQYASQLGSGHPFEYNTGDPVSTGASSLLYAFVLAAAHAVGFTGTALLAFAVAFGVGCFALTTVLVCKLGAALTGRVVGVWAGVLTAVSGPLLWGAASGMEVGLTAALVTGSVLAFARERDTARFRWTPVLAALLALVRPEGLFFALMLCAAMAWTSWRAHGMRLGRLAVCCSPLLVAVAQYAFYRLATGTFSANGVQSKSHLYDRPIFYFGEFVDRTFANVRVVVDHFNGLNNTDFAFPFALVFFLVGLGYLLVTRPEWRALGVAVIAGFAAVVLSASTLSTALIHELRYFQPFLPLFLVFATIGGYALTRLVPRERERRFTLYAVLLVMVLFTVVATPTWAVRLGRQAATIRDTDVSVGAWISGNLPADAVVGVKDVGAIAYFGERRVVDTIGLATNGFADASNNGAGSLYEKLRELPRGQRPTHFAVYEPWPGAPMRPFVDAGVFASPALITFPVRTPPDLNNRRIVPFTDMSVYRADWTLAGSGDRAPVNGRVRDYLNVGSLESEQRHGYEVRPQQPGWQPYTVLRRQGDVVDSGRTVVGGESFTARGLTPGKPLRIATRVLSSAENREVRVRIDGRDAGVWRLPESPGAWTTAEFTVAGELVTSSEVTVELGPTRPLLSPYPEYTSFGYWFVQ
;
A
#
# COMPACT_ATOMS: atom_id res chain seq x y z
N MET A 1 12.91 -11.69 -101.33
CA MET A 1 13.07 -11.37 -99.90
C MET A 1 12.79 -9.88 -99.73
N THR A 2 11.58 -9.34 -99.87
CA THR A 2 10.20 -9.85 -99.58
C THR A 2 10.01 -10.21 -98.10
N ALA A 3 9.10 -9.59 -97.34
CA ALA A 3 8.15 -8.53 -97.74
C ALA A 3 7.62 -7.67 -96.55
N GLU A 4 7.20 -6.43 -96.88
CA GLU A 4 5.90 -5.80 -96.54
C GLU A 4 5.53 -5.45 -95.07
N THR A 5 5.01 -4.25 -94.73
CA THR A 5 4.89 -2.94 -95.46
C THR A 5 4.56 -1.79 -94.48
N ASP A 6 4.83 -0.52 -94.89
CA ASP A 6 4.04 0.75 -94.77
C ASP A 6 3.18 1.04 -93.49
N ARG A 7 2.88 2.28 -93.01
CA ARG A 7 3.06 3.73 -93.30
C ARG A 7 2.47 4.49 -92.06
N GLU A 8 2.50 5.80 -91.78
CA GLU A 8 3.15 7.08 -92.20
C GLU A 8 2.99 8.04 -90.96
N THR A 9 3.31 9.35 -90.91
CA THR A 9 3.65 10.41 -91.89
C THR A 9 4.65 11.43 -91.28
N THR A 10 4.86 12.55 -91.98
CA THR A 10 5.65 13.78 -91.69
C THR A 10 4.85 14.80 -90.82
N GLU A 11 5.32 15.99 -90.37
CA GLU A 11 6.29 16.96 -90.95
C GLU A 11 7.19 17.73 -89.94
N HIS A 12 8.40 18.05 -90.44
CA HIS A 12 9.23 19.28 -90.33
C HIS A 12 8.68 20.56 -89.66
N GLU A 13 9.44 21.61 -89.32
CA GLU A 13 10.85 21.94 -88.96
C GLU A 13 11.01 23.47 -89.11
N ALA A 14 11.58 24.15 -88.11
CA ALA A 14 12.27 25.46 -88.12
C ALA A 14 12.75 25.71 -86.66
N GLY A 15 13.91 26.29 -86.32
CA GLY A 15 14.69 27.37 -86.94
C GLY A 15 14.35 28.70 -86.24
N GLY A 16 15.27 29.45 -85.60
CA GLY A 16 16.70 29.22 -85.31
C GLY A 16 17.33 30.40 -84.53
N ASP A 17 18.55 30.19 -84.02
CA ASP A 17 19.62 31.15 -83.66
C ASP A 17 19.48 32.31 -82.62
N ALA A 18 20.67 32.63 -82.07
CA ALA A 18 21.16 33.95 -81.59
C ALA A 18 20.80 34.52 -80.19
N GLU A 19 21.59 34.10 -79.20
CA GLU A 19 22.47 34.93 -78.32
C GLU A 19 21.99 36.03 -77.33
N ALA A 20 22.70 36.03 -76.19
CA ALA A 20 23.15 37.17 -75.35
C ALA A 20 22.12 38.05 -74.57
N GLY A 21 21.98 37.74 -73.27
CA GLY A 21 21.44 38.64 -72.24
C GLY A 21 21.65 38.06 -70.84
N GLU A 22 22.48 38.68 -70.00
CA GLU A 22 23.02 38.06 -68.78
C GLU A 22 22.38 38.56 -67.45
N VAL A 23 22.54 37.76 -66.38
CA VAL A 23 22.42 38.11 -64.94
C VAL A 23 21.03 38.11 -64.26
N LYS A 24 20.73 36.99 -63.56
CA LYS A 24 20.09 36.81 -62.20
C LYS A 24 18.74 37.52 -61.90
N ALA A 25 17.74 36.92 -61.23
CA ALA A 25 17.77 35.91 -60.16
C ALA A 25 16.41 35.18 -59.92
N SER A 26 16.43 34.14 -59.06
CA SER A 26 15.37 33.57 -58.18
C SER A 26 13.93 34.16 -58.20
N SER A 27 12.81 33.42 -58.13
CA SER A 27 12.54 32.05 -57.61
C SER A 27 11.17 31.49 -58.09
N PRO A 28 10.79 30.21 -57.81
CA PRO A 28 9.78 29.49 -58.62
C PRO A 28 8.34 29.32 -58.07
N ILE A 29 7.42 29.11 -59.01
CA ILE A 29 6.23 28.21 -59.01
C ILE A 29 5.03 28.50 -58.07
N GLY A 30 3.88 28.76 -58.72
CA GLY A 30 2.54 28.26 -58.37
C GLY A 30 1.82 27.89 -59.68
N SER A 31 0.67 27.19 -59.70
CA SER A 31 -0.12 26.56 -58.63
C SER A 31 -1.00 25.44 -59.23
N ALA A 32 -1.47 24.48 -58.43
CA ALA A 32 -2.39 23.42 -58.85
C ALA A 32 -3.63 23.38 -57.94
N SER A 33 -4.78 22.97 -58.49
CA SER A 33 -6.10 23.13 -57.86
C SER A 33 -6.46 22.03 -56.84
N PRO A 34 -7.24 22.36 -55.78
CA PRO A 34 -7.69 21.38 -54.78
C PRO A 34 -8.95 20.62 -55.23
N SER A 35 -8.96 19.31 -55.01
CA SER A 35 -10.14 18.46 -55.17
C SER A 35 -11.05 18.47 -53.92
N LYS A 36 -12.34 18.15 -54.09
CA LYS A 36 -13.36 18.28 -53.02
C LYS A 36 -13.24 17.17 -51.95
N PRO A 37 -13.53 17.45 -50.66
CA PRO A 37 -13.58 16.44 -49.61
C PRO A 37 -14.78 15.48 -49.73
N TRP A 38 -14.63 14.28 -49.18
CA TRP A 38 -15.68 13.27 -49.04
C TRP A 38 -16.71 13.68 -47.95
N SER A 39 -17.98 13.33 -48.14
CA SER A 39 -19.06 13.64 -47.19
C SER A 39 -19.14 12.63 -46.03
N SER A 40 -19.05 13.13 -44.80
CA SER A 40 -19.04 12.32 -43.57
C SER A 40 -20.45 12.10 -43.00
N SER A 41 -21.22 11.18 -43.58
CA SER A 41 -22.43 10.64 -42.96
C SER A 41 -22.09 9.75 -41.76
N GLY A 42 -22.09 10.32 -40.55
CA GLY A 42 -21.78 9.58 -39.31
C GLY A 42 -22.82 8.49 -38.96
N PRO A 43 -22.42 7.33 -38.42
CA PRO A 43 -23.36 6.30 -37.97
C PRO A 43 -24.23 6.76 -36.80
N LEU A 44 -25.50 6.33 -36.78
CA LEU A 44 -26.43 6.61 -35.67
C LEU A 44 -25.96 5.90 -34.37
N PRO A 45 -25.93 6.60 -33.21
CA PRO A 45 -25.24 6.14 -32.00
C PRO A 45 -25.91 4.97 -31.23
N GLY A 46 -26.92 4.29 -31.78
CA GLY A 46 -27.78 3.33 -31.06
C GLY A 46 -27.46 1.83 -31.24
N ARG A 47 -26.55 1.45 -32.14
CA ARG A 47 -26.27 0.01 -32.45
C ARG A 47 -24.89 -0.49 -32.04
N ASP A 48 -23.85 0.34 -32.01
CA ASP A 48 -22.50 -0.16 -31.78
C ASP A 48 -22.14 -0.47 -30.32
N ASP A 49 -22.69 0.31 -29.39
CA ASP A 49 -22.36 0.24 -27.97
C ASP A 49 -22.89 -1.04 -27.28
N ARG A 50 -23.85 -1.75 -27.90
CA ARG A 50 -24.57 -2.91 -27.34
C ARG A 50 -23.63 -4.00 -26.82
N GLY A 51 -22.55 -4.29 -27.55
CA GLY A 51 -21.58 -5.33 -27.16
C GLY A 51 -20.84 -5.00 -25.86
N ALA A 52 -20.51 -3.73 -25.62
CA ALA A 52 -19.86 -3.30 -24.39
C ALA A 52 -20.82 -3.44 -23.19
N TRP A 53 -22.08 -3.03 -23.34
CA TRP A 53 -23.09 -3.15 -22.29
C TRP A 53 -23.43 -4.61 -21.94
N LEU A 54 -23.44 -5.52 -22.92
CA LEU A 54 -23.60 -6.97 -22.64
C LEU A 54 -22.44 -7.53 -21.80
N VAL A 55 -21.21 -7.06 -22.02
CA VAL A 55 -20.05 -7.40 -21.18
C VAL A 55 -20.16 -6.79 -19.78
N GLY A 56 -20.72 -5.59 -19.65
CA GLY A 56 -21.10 -4.99 -18.36
C GLY A 56 -22.13 -5.84 -17.59
N VAL A 57 -23.15 -6.34 -18.28
CA VAL A 57 -24.15 -7.25 -17.68
C VAL A 57 -23.51 -8.60 -17.28
N LEU A 58 -22.60 -9.16 -18.08
CA LEU A 58 -21.84 -10.36 -17.69
C LEU A 58 -21.03 -10.13 -16.40
N ALA A 59 -20.31 -9.00 -16.31
CA ALA A 59 -19.54 -8.63 -15.13
C ALA A 59 -20.42 -8.43 -13.88
N LEU A 60 -21.59 -7.82 -14.04
CA LEU A 60 -22.59 -7.68 -12.98
C LEU A 60 -23.12 -9.03 -12.50
N LEU A 61 -23.51 -9.93 -13.41
CA LEU A 61 -24.00 -11.27 -13.08
C LEU A 61 -22.93 -12.13 -12.37
N LEU A 62 -21.67 -12.05 -12.81
CA LEU A 62 -20.55 -12.73 -12.15
C LEU A 62 -20.24 -12.13 -10.77
N GLY A 63 -20.34 -10.80 -10.61
CA GLY A 63 -20.24 -10.16 -9.30
C GLY A 63 -21.34 -10.60 -8.34
N CYS A 64 -22.60 -10.66 -8.82
CA CYS A 64 -23.71 -11.24 -8.06
C CYS A 64 -23.49 -12.72 -7.71
N ALA A 65 -22.82 -13.50 -8.56
CA ALA A 65 -22.46 -14.88 -8.26
C ALA A 65 -21.38 -14.98 -7.15
N PHE A 66 -20.40 -14.07 -7.11
CA PHE A 66 -19.43 -14.00 -6.00
C PHE A 66 -20.13 -13.64 -4.67
N VAL A 67 -21.07 -12.69 -4.69
CA VAL A 67 -21.91 -12.35 -3.53
C VAL A 67 -22.79 -13.53 -3.11
N ALA A 68 -23.36 -14.29 -4.05
CA ALA A 68 -24.14 -15.49 -3.72
C ALA A 68 -23.27 -16.61 -3.09
N VAL A 69 -22.00 -16.74 -3.49
CA VAL A 69 -21.05 -17.66 -2.84
C VAL A 69 -20.70 -17.18 -1.43
N ASP A 70 -20.52 -15.87 -1.19
CA ASP A 70 -20.32 -15.35 0.17
C ASP A 70 -21.50 -15.71 1.09
N LEU A 71 -22.72 -15.36 0.65
CA LEU A 71 -23.95 -15.66 1.39
C LEU A 71 -24.11 -17.16 1.66
N ALA A 72 -23.69 -18.03 0.73
CA ALA A 72 -23.71 -19.49 0.94
C ALA A 72 -22.70 -19.95 2.01
N PHE A 73 -21.49 -19.39 2.04
CA PHE A 73 -20.48 -19.67 3.07
C PHE A 73 -20.85 -19.08 4.44
N ASN A 74 -21.65 -18.01 4.47
CA ASN A 74 -21.98 -17.21 5.65
C ASN A 74 -23.46 -17.29 6.07
N GLN A 75 -24.17 -18.37 5.71
CA GLN A 75 -25.54 -18.68 6.15
C GLN A 75 -26.55 -17.54 5.88
N GLY A 76 -26.45 -16.90 4.72
CA GLY A 76 -27.31 -15.78 4.29
C GLY A 76 -26.92 -14.41 4.86
N LYS A 77 -25.82 -14.30 5.61
CA LYS A 77 -25.24 -13.02 6.04
C LYS A 77 -24.11 -12.62 5.10
N LEU A 78 -24.08 -11.36 4.66
CA LEU A 78 -22.97 -10.81 3.89
C LEU A 78 -21.82 -10.46 4.84
N ILE A 79 -20.61 -10.95 4.56
CA ILE A 79 -19.40 -10.68 5.34
C ILE A 79 -18.29 -10.22 4.38
N ALA A 80 -17.51 -9.21 4.75
CA ALA A 80 -16.37 -8.81 3.93
C ALA A 80 -15.27 -9.88 4.00
N PRO A 81 -14.60 -10.23 2.90
CA PRO A 81 -13.51 -11.21 2.91
C PRO A 81 -12.24 -10.72 3.62
N ILE A 82 -12.26 -9.54 4.25
CA ILE A 82 -11.08 -8.87 4.83
C ILE A 82 -11.46 -7.80 5.88
N ASP A 83 -10.61 -7.62 6.90
CA ASP A 83 -10.84 -6.62 7.96
C ASP A 83 -10.75 -5.16 7.47
N ASP A 84 -9.78 -4.81 6.59
CA ASP A 84 -9.61 -3.41 6.12
C ASP A 84 -10.89 -2.82 5.50
N ALA A 85 -11.82 -3.64 5.00
CA ALA A 85 -13.11 -3.18 4.48
C ALA A 85 -13.96 -2.53 5.59
N TYR A 86 -13.95 -3.10 6.80
CA TYR A 86 -14.64 -2.55 7.96
C TYR A 86 -13.97 -1.28 8.49
N ILE A 87 -12.67 -1.07 8.23
CA ILE A 87 -12.01 0.23 8.51
C ILE A 87 -12.66 1.33 7.65
N HIS A 88 -12.93 1.07 6.37
CA HIS A 88 -13.67 2.02 5.51
C HIS A 88 -15.11 2.25 6.00
N LEU A 89 -15.80 1.20 6.42
CA LEU A 89 -17.16 1.31 6.97
C LEU A 89 -17.20 2.11 8.29
N GLN A 90 -16.21 1.95 9.17
CA GLN A 90 -16.11 2.70 10.42
C GLN A 90 -15.86 4.19 10.19
N TYR A 91 -14.87 4.57 9.36
CA TYR A 91 -14.67 5.98 9.01
C TYR A 91 -15.89 6.58 8.29
N ALA A 92 -16.61 5.78 7.48
CA ALA A 92 -17.82 6.21 6.80
C ALA A 92 -19.00 6.43 7.76
N SER A 93 -19.16 5.55 8.76
CA SER A 93 -20.15 5.69 9.83
C SER A 93 -19.91 6.97 10.64
N GLN A 94 -18.66 7.18 11.10
CA GLN A 94 -18.26 8.38 11.84
C GLN A 94 -18.48 9.66 11.02
N LEU A 95 -17.93 9.72 9.80
CA LEU A 95 -18.08 10.87 8.90
C LEU A 95 -19.54 11.15 8.53
N GLY A 96 -20.33 10.10 8.28
CA GLY A 96 -21.77 10.19 7.98
C GLY A 96 -22.63 10.55 9.20
N SER A 97 -22.09 10.42 10.42
CA SER A 97 -22.73 10.82 11.68
C SER A 97 -22.30 12.21 12.17
N GLY A 98 -21.41 12.90 11.44
CA GLY A 98 -20.92 14.23 11.80
C GLY A 98 -19.57 14.26 12.54
N HIS A 99 -18.86 13.14 12.61
CA HIS A 99 -17.54 12.98 13.23
C HIS A 99 -16.45 12.79 12.15
N PRO A 100 -16.03 13.86 11.44
CA PRO A 100 -15.17 13.74 10.27
C PRO A 100 -13.75 13.28 10.63
N PHE A 101 -13.40 12.06 10.24
CA PHE A 101 -12.08 11.43 10.42
C PHE A 101 -11.67 11.16 11.88
N GLU A 102 -12.60 11.29 12.84
CA GLU A 102 -12.49 10.66 14.16
C GLU A 102 -12.73 9.14 13.96
N TYR A 103 -11.90 8.26 14.52
CA TYR A 103 -12.12 6.81 14.37
C TYR A 103 -13.04 6.23 15.44
N ASN A 104 -12.83 6.64 16.70
CA ASN A 104 -13.83 6.58 17.75
C ASN A 104 -14.35 8.00 18.00
N THR A 105 -15.62 8.15 18.39
CA THR A 105 -16.19 9.47 18.69
C THR A 105 -15.47 10.15 19.85
N GLY A 106 -14.99 11.38 19.62
CA GLY A 106 -14.19 12.15 20.56
C GLY A 106 -12.69 11.87 20.55
N ASP A 107 -12.20 11.00 19.67
CA ASP A 107 -10.76 10.94 19.35
C ASP A 107 -10.34 12.14 18.49
N PRO A 108 -9.06 12.55 18.54
CA PRO A 108 -8.49 13.42 17.51
C PRO A 108 -8.60 12.79 16.10
N VAL A 109 -8.67 13.64 15.08
CA VAL A 109 -8.63 13.22 13.67
C VAL A 109 -7.43 12.30 13.40
N SER A 110 -7.63 11.26 12.60
CA SER A 110 -6.60 10.29 12.23
C SER A 110 -6.55 10.03 10.72
N THR A 111 -5.41 9.54 10.23
CA THR A 111 -5.14 9.35 8.78
C THR A 111 -5.25 7.88 8.33
N GLY A 112 -5.94 7.03 9.09
CA GLY A 112 -6.22 5.64 8.69
C GLY A 112 -7.18 5.54 7.50
N ALA A 113 -7.95 6.59 7.22
CA ALA A 113 -8.79 6.73 6.02
C ALA A 113 -7.94 6.96 4.75
N SER A 114 -7.17 5.95 4.35
CA SER A 114 -6.24 5.98 3.20
C SER A 114 -6.93 6.29 1.86
N SER A 115 -8.24 6.03 1.76
CA SER A 115 -9.09 6.28 0.60
C SER A 115 -10.16 7.33 0.92
N LEU A 116 -9.78 8.61 0.82
CA LEU A 116 -10.65 9.73 1.21
C LEU A 116 -11.94 9.77 0.37
N LEU A 117 -11.84 9.67 -0.96
CA LEU A 117 -13.02 9.71 -1.82
C LEU A 117 -13.97 8.53 -1.56
N TYR A 118 -13.44 7.35 -1.24
CA TYR A 118 -14.29 6.20 -0.91
C TYR A 118 -14.98 6.36 0.45
N ALA A 119 -14.28 6.91 1.46
CA ALA A 119 -14.88 7.27 2.74
C ALA A 119 -16.03 8.28 2.58
N PHE A 120 -15.89 9.31 1.74
CA PHE A 120 -16.99 10.24 1.44
C PHE A 120 -18.18 9.57 0.72
N VAL A 121 -17.93 8.65 -0.23
CA VAL A 121 -19.00 7.92 -0.93
C VAL A 121 -19.80 7.03 0.03
N LEU A 122 -19.11 6.31 0.92
CA LEU A 122 -19.77 5.47 1.92
C LEU A 122 -20.46 6.31 3.01
N ALA A 123 -19.86 7.42 3.45
CA ALA A 123 -20.48 8.33 4.42
C ALA A 123 -21.77 8.98 3.88
N ALA A 124 -21.84 9.27 2.58
CA ALA A 124 -23.06 9.73 1.93
C ALA A 124 -24.16 8.65 1.96
N ALA A 125 -23.82 7.37 1.80
CA ALA A 125 -24.78 6.28 1.98
C ALA A 125 -25.22 6.13 3.45
N HIS A 126 -24.29 6.27 4.40
CA HIS A 126 -24.61 6.25 5.83
C HIS A 126 -25.59 7.37 6.22
N ALA A 127 -25.34 8.61 5.77
CA ALA A 127 -26.22 9.76 5.99
C ALA A 127 -27.61 9.63 5.34
N VAL A 128 -27.75 8.77 4.32
CA VAL A 128 -29.05 8.41 3.69
C VAL A 128 -29.75 7.24 4.41
N GLY A 129 -29.08 6.58 5.38
CA GLY A 129 -29.66 5.56 6.24
C GLY A 129 -29.11 4.14 6.05
N PHE A 130 -28.06 3.94 5.23
CA PHE A 130 -27.38 2.65 5.15
C PHE A 130 -26.44 2.47 6.34
N THR A 131 -26.88 1.76 7.38
CA THR A 131 -26.10 1.52 8.61
C THR A 131 -25.76 0.04 8.81
N GLY A 132 -24.79 -0.28 9.67
CA GLY A 132 -24.45 -1.66 10.04
C GLY A 132 -24.15 -2.55 8.82
N THR A 133 -24.81 -3.71 8.72
CA THR A 133 -24.65 -4.64 7.58
C THR A 133 -25.20 -4.09 6.26
N ALA A 134 -26.13 -3.11 6.28
CA ALA A 134 -26.64 -2.49 5.08
C ALA A 134 -25.60 -1.57 4.40
N LEU A 135 -24.69 -0.96 5.17
CA LEU A 135 -23.58 -0.18 4.59
C LEU A 135 -22.56 -1.09 3.89
N LEU A 136 -22.28 -2.28 4.43
CA LEU A 136 -21.47 -3.29 3.74
C LEU A 136 -22.15 -3.76 2.45
N ALA A 137 -23.47 -4.01 2.48
CA ALA A 137 -24.23 -4.37 1.28
C ALA A 137 -24.19 -3.26 0.21
N PHE A 138 -24.26 -1.98 0.61
CA PHE A 138 -24.05 -0.85 -0.30
C PHE A 138 -22.61 -0.83 -0.86
N ALA A 139 -21.59 -0.99 0.00
CA ALA A 139 -20.18 -0.97 -0.40
C ALA A 139 -19.86 -2.04 -1.46
N VAL A 140 -20.36 -3.26 -1.25
CA VAL A 140 -20.23 -4.41 -2.16
C VAL A 140 -21.02 -4.18 -3.47
N ALA A 141 -22.28 -3.74 -3.39
CA ALA A 141 -23.09 -3.46 -4.57
C ALA A 141 -22.49 -2.33 -5.43
N PHE A 142 -21.96 -1.29 -4.80
CA PHE A 142 -21.25 -0.20 -5.45
C PHE A 142 -19.95 -0.68 -6.10
N GLY A 143 -19.15 -1.51 -5.41
CA GLY A 143 -17.93 -2.12 -5.94
C GLY A 143 -18.19 -2.95 -7.21
N VAL A 144 -19.20 -3.83 -7.18
CA VAL A 144 -19.66 -4.61 -8.33
C VAL A 144 -20.20 -3.72 -9.45
N GLY A 145 -20.96 -2.67 -9.13
CA GLY A 145 -21.46 -1.69 -10.11
C GLY A 145 -20.34 -0.93 -10.83
N CYS A 146 -19.33 -0.46 -10.08
CA CYS A 146 -18.14 0.19 -10.64
C CYS A 146 -17.29 -0.80 -11.47
N PHE A 147 -17.21 -2.07 -11.10
CA PHE A 147 -16.57 -3.11 -11.90
C PHE A 147 -17.32 -3.39 -13.21
N ALA A 148 -18.65 -3.50 -13.18
CA ALA A 148 -19.48 -3.63 -14.38
C ALA A 148 -19.31 -2.43 -15.33
N LEU A 149 -19.24 -1.21 -14.80
CA LEU A 149 -18.87 -0.02 -15.58
C LEU A 149 -17.43 -0.13 -16.12
N THR A 150 -16.48 -0.63 -15.34
CA THR A 150 -15.08 -0.79 -15.76
C THR A 150 -14.95 -1.67 -16.99
N THR A 151 -15.69 -2.78 -17.11
CA THR A 151 -15.62 -3.64 -18.31
C THR A 151 -16.21 -2.95 -19.55
N VAL A 152 -17.25 -2.12 -19.40
CA VAL A 152 -17.77 -1.24 -20.47
C VAL A 152 -16.73 -0.21 -20.90
N LEU A 153 -15.99 0.38 -19.96
CA LEU A 153 -14.91 1.33 -20.22
C LEU A 153 -13.71 0.64 -20.92
N VAL A 154 -13.32 -0.56 -20.48
CA VAL A 154 -12.32 -1.42 -21.14
C VAL A 154 -12.71 -1.70 -22.59
N CYS A 155 -13.97 -2.08 -22.85
CA CYS A 155 -14.44 -2.31 -24.21
C CYS A 155 -14.27 -1.08 -25.09
N LYS A 156 -14.61 0.10 -24.56
CA LYS A 156 -14.49 1.38 -25.28
C LYS A 156 -13.03 1.81 -25.47
N LEU A 157 -12.14 1.45 -24.55
CA LEU A 157 -10.71 1.74 -24.62
C LEU A 157 -9.99 0.85 -25.65
N GLY A 158 -10.16 -0.48 -25.60
CA GLY A 158 -9.57 -1.38 -26.61
C GLY A 158 -10.14 -1.13 -28.01
N ALA A 159 -11.41 -0.70 -28.11
CA ALA A 159 -12.00 -0.26 -29.36
C ALA A 159 -11.35 1.03 -29.91
N ALA A 160 -11.04 2.02 -29.06
CA ALA A 160 -10.40 3.27 -29.46
C ALA A 160 -8.91 3.10 -29.82
N LEU A 161 -8.16 2.28 -29.06
CA LEU A 161 -6.73 2.07 -29.29
C LEU A 161 -6.43 1.17 -30.50
N THR A 162 -7.30 0.21 -30.81
CA THR A 162 -7.01 -0.82 -31.84
C THR A 162 -8.23 -1.24 -32.66
N GLY A 163 -9.37 -1.53 -32.04
CA GLY A 163 -10.60 -1.84 -32.77
C GLY A 163 -11.59 -2.71 -31.99
N ARG A 164 -12.85 -2.73 -32.44
CA ARG A 164 -14.00 -3.28 -31.70
C ARG A 164 -13.81 -4.71 -31.19
N VAL A 165 -13.17 -5.59 -31.97
CA VAL A 165 -12.90 -6.98 -31.56
C VAL A 165 -12.00 -7.02 -30.32
N VAL A 166 -10.87 -6.31 -30.37
CA VAL A 166 -9.93 -6.20 -29.23
C VAL A 166 -10.60 -5.56 -28.03
N GLY A 167 -11.45 -4.55 -28.22
CA GLY A 167 -12.28 -3.98 -27.16
C GLY A 167 -13.19 -5.00 -26.48
N VAL A 168 -14.02 -5.72 -27.25
CA VAL A 168 -14.96 -6.71 -26.68
C VAL A 168 -14.21 -7.83 -25.96
N TRP A 169 -13.16 -8.39 -26.55
CA TRP A 169 -12.39 -9.47 -25.90
C TRP A 169 -11.63 -9.01 -24.65
N ALA A 170 -11.03 -7.81 -24.64
CA ALA A 170 -10.44 -7.26 -23.42
C ALA A 170 -11.47 -7.08 -22.30
N GLY A 171 -12.69 -6.67 -22.67
CA GLY A 171 -13.80 -6.51 -21.73
C GLY A 171 -14.29 -7.84 -21.16
N VAL A 172 -14.47 -8.87 -22.01
CA VAL A 172 -14.81 -10.23 -21.57
C VAL A 172 -13.73 -10.78 -20.64
N LEU A 173 -12.46 -10.66 -21.02
CA LEU A 173 -11.31 -11.08 -20.23
C LEU A 173 -11.23 -10.38 -18.87
N THR A 174 -11.62 -9.10 -18.81
CA THR A 174 -11.76 -8.35 -17.56
C THR A 174 -12.97 -8.83 -16.75
N ALA A 175 -14.12 -9.04 -17.38
CA ALA A 175 -15.37 -9.46 -16.74
C ALA A 175 -15.29 -10.84 -16.05
N VAL A 176 -14.50 -11.76 -16.60
CA VAL A 176 -14.28 -13.11 -16.04
C VAL A 176 -13.08 -13.20 -15.08
N SER A 177 -12.35 -12.09 -14.87
CA SER A 177 -11.14 -12.07 -14.05
C SER A 177 -11.47 -12.30 -12.57
N GLY A 178 -11.12 -13.48 -12.05
CA GLY A 178 -11.32 -13.87 -10.65
C GLY A 178 -10.78 -12.87 -9.61
N PRO A 179 -9.55 -12.33 -9.74
CA PRO A 179 -9.03 -11.31 -8.83
C PRO A 179 -9.86 -10.03 -8.82
N LEU A 180 -10.36 -9.58 -9.98
CA LEU A 180 -11.17 -8.37 -10.09
C LEU A 180 -12.59 -8.57 -9.56
N LEU A 181 -13.18 -9.76 -9.76
CA LEU A 181 -14.47 -10.14 -9.17
C LEU A 181 -14.38 -10.23 -7.64
N TRP A 182 -13.30 -10.81 -7.11
CA TRP A 182 -12.99 -10.79 -5.67
C TRP A 182 -12.87 -9.35 -5.15
N GLY A 183 -12.08 -8.52 -5.83
CA GLY A 183 -11.87 -7.12 -5.44
C GLY A 183 -13.14 -6.29 -5.48
N ALA A 184 -13.98 -6.47 -6.51
CA ALA A 184 -15.26 -5.79 -6.66
C ALA A 184 -16.29 -6.18 -5.58
N ALA A 185 -16.27 -7.45 -5.14
CA ALA A 185 -17.16 -7.97 -4.09
C ALA A 185 -16.59 -7.82 -2.67
N SER A 186 -15.37 -7.29 -2.50
CA SER A 186 -14.66 -7.26 -1.21
C SER A 186 -15.14 -6.19 -0.21
N GLY A 187 -15.93 -5.20 -0.64
CA GLY A 187 -16.24 -4.00 0.15
C GLY A 187 -15.11 -2.96 0.22
N MET A 188 -14.02 -3.16 -0.54
CA MET A 188 -12.90 -2.21 -0.70
C MET A 188 -13.11 -1.25 -1.89
N GLU A 189 -12.28 -0.21 -1.97
CA GLU A 189 -12.22 0.81 -3.01
C GLU A 189 -11.80 0.31 -4.42
N VAL A 190 -11.57 -1.00 -4.58
CA VAL A 190 -10.98 -1.61 -5.79
C VAL A 190 -11.83 -1.33 -7.03
N GLY A 191 -13.14 -1.53 -6.98
CA GLY A 191 -14.04 -1.29 -8.12
C GLY A 191 -14.08 0.17 -8.55
N LEU A 192 -14.10 1.10 -7.59
CA LEU A 192 -14.06 2.55 -7.83
C LEU A 192 -12.73 2.98 -8.48
N THR A 193 -11.61 2.49 -7.93
CA THR A 193 -10.26 2.77 -8.45
C THR A 193 -10.12 2.24 -9.88
N ALA A 194 -10.59 1.01 -10.13
CA ALA A 194 -10.58 0.38 -11.46
C ALA A 194 -11.38 1.18 -12.50
N ALA A 195 -12.54 1.71 -12.11
CA ALA A 195 -13.36 2.57 -12.96
C ALA A 195 -12.68 3.92 -13.26
N LEU A 196 -12.03 4.54 -12.27
CA LEU A 196 -11.36 5.83 -12.43
C LEU A 196 -10.05 5.74 -13.22
N VAL A 197 -9.24 4.69 -13.03
CA VAL A 197 -7.99 4.51 -13.80
C VAL A 197 -8.29 4.13 -15.25
N THR A 198 -9.28 3.28 -15.50
CA THR A 198 -9.73 2.95 -16.87
C THR A 198 -10.43 4.14 -17.53
N GLY A 199 -11.26 4.87 -16.77
CA GLY A 199 -12.00 6.03 -17.23
C GLY A 199 -11.11 7.22 -17.58
N SER A 200 -10.09 7.52 -16.78
CA SER A 200 -9.11 8.59 -17.07
C SER A 200 -8.27 8.27 -18.30
N VAL A 201 -7.85 7.02 -18.50
CA VAL A 201 -7.16 6.57 -19.73
C VAL A 201 -8.07 6.63 -20.95
N LEU A 202 -9.36 6.26 -20.84
CA LEU A 202 -10.34 6.39 -21.92
C LEU A 202 -10.66 7.86 -22.23
N ALA A 203 -10.74 8.72 -21.22
CA ALA A 203 -10.89 10.17 -21.40
C ALA A 203 -9.67 10.74 -22.14
N PHE A 204 -8.46 10.37 -21.74
CA PHE A 204 -7.23 10.78 -22.45
C PHE A 204 -7.31 10.36 -23.91
N ALA A 205 -7.65 9.10 -24.18
CA ALA A 205 -7.75 8.56 -25.53
C ALA A 205 -8.76 9.31 -26.42
N ARG A 206 -9.87 9.82 -25.83
CA ARG A 206 -10.90 10.59 -26.55
C ARG A 206 -10.57 12.08 -26.68
N GLU A 207 -9.88 12.67 -25.71
CA GLU A 207 -9.59 14.10 -25.66
C GLU A 207 -8.29 14.46 -26.40
N ARG A 208 -7.38 13.48 -26.57
CA ARG A 208 -6.07 13.57 -27.23
C ARG A 208 -6.08 14.46 -28.48
N ASP A 209 -6.93 14.16 -29.44
CA ASP A 209 -6.90 14.78 -30.77
C ASP A 209 -7.24 16.28 -30.73
N THR A 210 -7.98 16.69 -29.70
CA THR A 210 -8.26 18.11 -29.41
C THR A 210 -7.20 18.75 -28.51
N ALA A 211 -6.45 17.94 -27.75
CA ALA A 211 -5.53 18.33 -26.68
C ALA A 211 -6.10 19.42 -25.73
N ARG A 212 -7.39 19.31 -25.39
CA ARG A 212 -8.12 20.24 -24.50
C ARG A 212 -8.48 19.67 -23.12
N PHE A 213 -8.28 18.37 -22.90
CA PHE A 213 -8.34 17.63 -21.63
C PHE A 213 -9.26 18.24 -20.55
N ARG A 214 -10.57 17.98 -20.67
CA ARG A 214 -11.60 18.41 -19.70
C ARG A 214 -11.90 17.33 -18.67
N TRP A 215 -12.09 16.10 -19.11
CA TRP A 215 -12.47 14.97 -18.25
C TRP A 215 -11.28 14.20 -17.71
N THR A 216 -10.21 14.08 -18.50
CA THR A 216 -8.97 13.41 -18.09
C THR A 216 -8.41 13.93 -16.75
N PRO A 217 -8.21 15.25 -16.54
CA PRO A 217 -7.69 15.75 -15.27
C PRO A 217 -8.67 15.56 -14.11
N VAL A 218 -9.98 15.68 -14.34
CA VAL A 218 -11.00 15.45 -13.29
C VAL A 218 -10.95 14.00 -12.81
N LEU A 219 -10.95 13.03 -13.73
CA LEU A 219 -10.89 11.61 -13.37
C LEU A 219 -9.54 11.21 -12.75
N ALA A 220 -8.44 11.82 -13.19
CA ALA A 220 -7.11 11.61 -12.59
C ALA A 220 -6.98 12.25 -11.19
N ALA A 221 -7.61 13.40 -10.94
CA ALA A 221 -7.67 14.02 -9.63
C ALA A 221 -8.54 13.23 -8.65
N LEU A 222 -9.69 12.70 -9.11
CA LEU A 222 -10.51 11.79 -8.32
C LEU A 222 -9.75 10.49 -8.01
N LEU A 223 -9.03 9.90 -8.98
CA LEU A 223 -8.21 8.72 -8.77
C LEU A 223 -7.13 8.92 -7.68
N ALA A 224 -6.50 10.10 -7.64
CA ALA A 224 -5.52 10.46 -6.62
C ALA A 224 -6.11 10.45 -5.19
N LEU A 225 -7.37 10.87 -5.03
CA LEU A 225 -8.10 10.85 -3.74
C LEU A 225 -8.56 9.45 -3.31
N VAL A 226 -8.43 8.42 -4.17
CA VAL A 226 -8.81 7.04 -3.81
C VAL A 226 -7.61 6.24 -3.30
N ARG A 227 -6.42 6.33 -3.92
CA ARG A 227 -5.22 5.59 -3.45
C ARG A 227 -3.90 6.30 -3.78
N PRO A 228 -2.83 6.15 -2.98
CA PRO A 228 -1.49 6.67 -3.31
C PRO A 228 -0.91 6.15 -4.64
N GLU A 229 -1.17 4.89 -5.01
CA GLU A 229 -0.75 4.33 -6.30
C GLU A 229 -1.58 4.91 -7.46
N GLY A 230 -2.84 5.24 -7.18
CA GLY A 230 -3.72 6.00 -8.09
C GLY A 230 -3.17 7.40 -8.36
N LEU A 231 -2.65 8.08 -7.33
CA LEU A 231 -1.91 9.33 -7.48
C LEU A 231 -0.67 9.15 -8.38
N PHE A 232 0.21 8.18 -8.10
CA PHE A 232 1.39 7.96 -8.94
C PHE A 232 1.05 7.70 -10.42
N PHE A 233 -0.03 6.96 -10.70
CA PHE A 233 -0.53 6.78 -12.05
C PHE A 233 -1.09 8.09 -12.65
N ALA A 234 -1.84 8.87 -11.86
CA ALA A 234 -2.35 10.19 -12.27
C ALA A 234 -1.21 11.17 -12.61
N LEU A 235 -0.07 11.14 -11.91
CA LEU A 235 1.10 11.98 -12.24
C LEU A 235 1.63 11.70 -13.65
N MET A 236 1.65 10.43 -14.06
CA MET A 236 2.11 10.06 -15.40
C MET A 236 1.09 10.48 -16.47
N LEU A 237 -0.21 10.44 -16.17
CA LEU A 237 -1.23 11.05 -17.03
C LEU A 237 -1.09 12.58 -17.13
N CYS A 238 -0.71 13.28 -16.05
CA CYS A 238 -0.40 14.72 -16.08
C CYS A 238 0.73 15.01 -17.08
N ALA A 239 1.80 14.20 -17.05
CA ALA A 239 2.92 14.31 -17.99
C ALA A 239 2.49 14.04 -19.44
N ALA A 240 1.63 13.04 -19.69
CA ALA A 240 1.08 12.78 -21.03
C ALA A 240 0.19 13.92 -21.55
N MET A 241 -0.66 14.51 -20.69
CA MET A 241 -1.50 15.66 -21.05
C MET A 241 -0.63 16.88 -21.36
N ALA A 242 0.42 17.13 -20.58
CA ALA A 242 1.37 18.21 -20.83
C ALA A 242 2.14 18.01 -22.15
N TRP A 243 2.68 16.82 -22.40
CA TRP A 243 3.37 16.46 -23.65
C TRP A 243 2.48 16.69 -24.88
N THR A 244 1.27 16.13 -24.88
CA THR A 244 0.35 16.24 -26.01
C THR A 244 -0.15 17.66 -26.24
N SER A 245 -0.48 18.39 -25.17
CA SER A 245 -0.85 19.82 -25.23
C SER A 245 0.28 20.67 -25.80
N TRP A 246 1.52 20.43 -25.36
CA TRP A 246 2.71 21.13 -25.85
C TRP A 246 2.94 20.88 -27.35
N ARG A 247 2.93 19.62 -27.80
CA ARG A 247 3.13 19.29 -29.22
C ARG A 247 2.00 19.76 -30.13
N ALA A 248 0.76 19.78 -29.67
CA ALA A 248 -0.40 20.16 -30.50
C ALA A 248 -0.61 21.68 -30.59
N HIS A 249 -0.34 22.43 -29.52
CA HIS A 249 -0.77 23.84 -29.42
C HIS A 249 0.20 24.76 -28.63
N GLY A 250 1.41 24.29 -28.31
CA GLY A 250 2.31 24.95 -27.36
C GLY A 250 1.80 24.92 -25.91
N MET A 251 2.71 25.10 -24.96
CA MET A 251 2.34 25.18 -23.55
C MET A 251 1.96 26.61 -23.17
N ARG A 252 0.86 26.77 -22.43
CA ARG A 252 0.39 28.03 -21.85
C ARG A 252 0.03 27.78 -20.39
N LEU A 253 0.26 28.75 -19.50
CA LEU A 253 0.10 28.57 -18.05
C LEU A 253 -1.27 27.97 -17.66
N GLY A 254 -2.38 28.45 -18.24
CA GLY A 254 -3.70 27.89 -17.99
C GLY A 254 -3.89 26.44 -18.45
N ARG A 255 -3.22 25.98 -19.51
CA ARG A 255 -3.22 24.55 -19.90
C ARG A 255 -2.37 23.72 -18.94
N LEU A 256 -1.22 24.25 -18.51
CA LEU A 256 -0.35 23.59 -17.54
C LEU A 256 -1.10 23.39 -16.21
N ALA A 257 -1.78 24.42 -15.71
CA ALA A 257 -2.62 24.35 -14.51
C ALA A 257 -3.73 23.28 -14.62
N VAL A 258 -4.41 23.17 -15.77
CA VAL A 258 -5.39 22.10 -16.03
C VAL A 258 -4.72 20.72 -16.01
N CYS A 259 -3.61 20.54 -16.74
CA CYS A 259 -2.87 19.28 -16.80
C CYS A 259 -2.32 18.85 -15.43
N CYS A 260 -1.93 19.80 -14.59
CA CYS A 260 -1.38 19.58 -13.25
C CYS A 260 -2.42 19.63 -12.12
N SER A 261 -3.72 19.78 -12.41
CA SER A 261 -4.74 19.83 -11.37
C SER A 261 -4.81 18.57 -10.46
N PRO A 262 -4.48 17.34 -10.90
CA PRO A 262 -4.33 16.19 -10.00
C PRO A 262 -3.20 16.35 -8.97
N LEU A 263 -2.09 17.02 -9.32
CA LEU A 263 -1.02 17.35 -8.37
C LEU A 263 -1.51 18.31 -7.29
N LEU A 264 -2.32 19.30 -7.65
CA LEU A 264 -2.88 20.26 -6.69
C LEU A 264 -3.81 19.59 -5.69
N VAL A 265 -4.63 18.63 -6.14
CA VAL A 265 -5.50 17.83 -5.27
C VAL A 265 -4.70 16.93 -4.33
N ALA A 266 -3.62 16.31 -4.80
CA ALA A 266 -2.71 15.54 -3.95
C ALA A 266 -1.99 16.42 -2.90
N VAL A 267 -1.49 17.59 -3.31
CA VAL A 267 -0.88 18.56 -2.39
C VAL A 267 -1.88 19.03 -1.34
N ALA A 268 -3.15 19.25 -1.71
CA ALA A 268 -4.22 19.57 -0.77
C ALA A 268 -4.50 18.43 0.23
N GLN A 269 -4.50 17.17 -0.22
CA GLN A 269 -4.65 15.99 0.65
C GLN A 269 -3.49 15.86 1.66
N TYR A 270 -2.25 15.98 1.22
CA TYR A 270 -1.09 15.92 2.13
C TYR A 270 -0.97 17.15 3.04
N ALA A 271 -1.40 18.33 2.58
CA ALA A 271 -1.52 19.51 3.44
C ALA A 271 -2.62 19.32 4.50
N PHE A 272 -3.76 18.71 4.15
CA PHE A 272 -4.80 18.35 5.11
C PHE A 272 -4.27 17.39 6.19
N TYR A 273 -3.52 16.35 5.82
CA TYR A 273 -2.89 15.46 6.81
C TYR A 273 -1.96 16.24 7.77
N ARG A 274 -1.06 17.09 7.23
CA ARG A 274 -0.15 17.90 8.06
C ARG A 274 -0.89 18.88 8.98
N LEU A 275 -2.03 19.41 8.56
CA LEU A 275 -2.88 20.28 9.39
C LEU A 275 -3.69 19.51 10.44
N ALA A 276 -4.12 18.28 10.13
CA ALA A 276 -5.02 17.49 10.98
C ALA A 276 -4.29 16.62 12.03
N THR A 277 -3.18 15.99 11.66
CA THR A 277 -2.39 15.10 12.55
C THR A 277 -0.98 15.58 12.83
N GLY A 278 -0.57 16.72 12.26
CA GLY A 278 0.81 17.19 12.33
C GLY A 278 1.79 16.40 11.43
N THR A 279 1.34 15.37 10.69
CA THR A 279 2.19 14.51 9.87
C THR A 279 1.82 14.58 8.39
N PHE A 280 2.82 14.52 7.49
CA PHE A 280 2.56 14.33 6.06
C PHE A 280 2.34 12.85 5.70
N SER A 281 2.77 11.92 6.57
CA SER A 281 2.57 10.48 6.35
C SER A 281 1.22 10.04 6.89
N ALA A 282 0.51 9.21 6.12
CA ALA A 282 -0.67 8.52 6.59
C ALA A 282 -0.28 7.35 7.50
N ASN A 283 -1.06 7.09 8.55
CA ASN A 283 -0.85 6.01 9.52
C ASN A 283 -0.54 4.66 8.85
N GLY A 284 -1.31 4.31 7.81
CA GLY A 284 -1.12 3.08 7.03
C GLY A 284 0.23 2.97 6.29
N VAL A 285 0.92 4.08 6.02
CA VAL A 285 2.29 4.09 5.46
C VAL A 285 3.33 3.90 6.58
N GLN A 286 3.14 4.53 7.74
CA GLN A 286 4.04 4.35 8.89
C GLN A 286 4.04 2.90 9.41
N SER A 287 2.87 2.26 9.49
CA SER A 287 2.75 0.87 9.96
C SER A 287 3.24 -0.19 8.96
N LYS A 288 3.21 0.11 7.64
CA LYS A 288 3.37 -0.93 6.59
C LYS A 288 4.55 -0.69 5.64
N SER A 289 5.26 0.44 5.66
CA SER A 289 6.38 0.69 4.75
C SER A 289 7.72 0.17 5.30
N HIS A 290 8.55 -0.39 4.43
CA HIS A 290 9.98 -0.64 4.66
C HIS A 290 10.79 0.63 5.02
N LEU A 291 10.17 1.81 4.89
CA LEU A 291 10.55 3.08 5.51
C LEU A 291 10.77 2.99 7.04
N TYR A 292 9.82 2.31 7.69
CA TYR A 292 9.48 2.51 9.10
C TYR A 292 9.10 1.20 9.83
N ASP A 293 9.06 0.06 9.14
CA ASP A 293 8.61 -1.24 9.69
C ASP A 293 9.63 -1.95 10.60
N ARG A 294 10.73 -1.27 10.97
CA ARG A 294 11.81 -1.76 11.83
C ARG A 294 12.49 -0.62 12.63
N PRO A 295 13.10 -0.90 13.80
CA PRO A 295 13.81 0.09 14.61
C PRO A 295 14.97 0.82 13.91
N ILE A 296 15.79 0.11 13.10
CA ILE A 296 16.90 0.70 12.35
C ILE A 296 16.65 0.54 10.85
N PHE A 297 16.67 1.65 10.12
CA PHE A 297 16.61 1.64 8.66
C PHE A 297 17.96 1.22 8.05
N TYR A 298 18.00 0.06 7.42
CA TYR A 298 19.14 -0.39 6.60
C TYR A 298 18.81 -0.28 5.12
N PHE A 299 19.47 0.64 4.40
CA PHE A 299 19.21 0.88 2.97
C PHE A 299 19.36 -0.39 2.10
N GLY A 300 20.35 -1.23 2.36
CA GLY A 300 20.53 -2.50 1.64
C GLY A 300 19.38 -3.50 1.88
N GLU A 301 18.83 -3.52 3.09
CA GLU A 301 17.68 -4.37 3.45
C GLU A 301 16.40 -3.85 2.79
N PHE A 302 16.18 -2.53 2.81
CA PHE A 302 15.10 -1.86 2.09
C PHE A 302 15.13 -2.17 0.59
N VAL A 303 16.31 -2.12 -0.04
CA VAL A 303 16.49 -2.46 -1.45
C VAL A 303 16.16 -3.92 -1.71
N ASP A 304 16.75 -4.89 -1.01
CA ASP A 304 16.48 -6.31 -1.29
C ASP A 304 15.03 -6.71 -1.02
N ARG A 305 14.41 -6.26 0.09
CA ARG A 305 12.99 -6.51 0.39
C ARG A 305 12.06 -5.93 -0.67
N THR A 306 12.33 -4.69 -1.12
CA THR A 306 11.57 -4.08 -2.23
C THR A 306 11.75 -4.87 -3.53
N PHE A 307 12.99 -5.29 -3.87
CA PHE A 307 13.23 -6.12 -5.06
C PHE A 307 12.68 -7.55 -4.92
N ALA A 308 12.55 -8.11 -3.72
CA ALA A 308 11.88 -9.39 -3.49
C ALA A 308 10.38 -9.26 -3.77
N ASN A 309 9.73 -8.20 -3.26
CA ASN A 309 8.35 -7.88 -3.60
C ASN A 309 8.16 -7.69 -5.12
N VAL A 310 9.02 -6.93 -5.80
CA VAL A 310 8.96 -6.74 -7.26
C VAL A 310 9.11 -8.06 -8.02
N ARG A 311 10.05 -8.93 -7.62
CA ARG A 311 10.22 -10.29 -8.21
C ARG A 311 8.91 -11.08 -8.12
N VAL A 312 8.30 -11.15 -6.94
CA VAL A 312 7.05 -11.90 -6.73
C VAL A 312 5.88 -11.28 -7.51
N VAL A 313 5.78 -9.95 -7.61
CA VAL A 313 4.77 -9.28 -8.46
C VAL A 313 4.94 -9.68 -9.93
N VAL A 314 6.17 -9.68 -10.46
CA VAL A 314 6.47 -10.12 -11.83
C VAL A 314 6.00 -11.55 -12.07
N ASP A 315 6.26 -12.48 -11.14
CA ASP A 315 5.84 -13.88 -11.27
C ASP A 315 4.31 -14.05 -11.36
N HIS A 316 3.55 -13.31 -10.53
CA HIS A 316 2.09 -13.35 -10.54
C HIS A 316 1.49 -12.74 -11.81
N PHE A 317 2.01 -11.59 -12.27
CA PHE A 317 1.57 -10.97 -13.52
C PHE A 317 1.98 -11.76 -14.77
N ASN A 318 3.00 -12.63 -14.67
CA ASN A 318 3.37 -13.54 -15.76
C ASN A 318 2.48 -14.80 -15.82
N GLY A 319 1.70 -15.11 -14.77
CA GLY A 319 0.73 -16.21 -14.77
C GLY A 319 1.35 -17.61 -14.89
N LEU A 320 2.61 -17.78 -14.46
CA LEU A 320 3.34 -19.06 -14.48
C LEU A 320 3.54 -19.65 -13.07
N ASN A 321 2.74 -19.22 -12.09
CA ASN A 321 2.82 -19.67 -10.70
C ASN A 321 1.44 -20.13 -10.16
N ASN A 322 1.44 -20.81 -9.01
CA ASN A 322 0.27 -21.51 -8.45
C ASN A 322 -0.75 -20.58 -7.76
N THR A 323 -1.06 -19.42 -8.33
CA THR A 323 -1.87 -18.38 -7.65
C THR A 323 -3.12 -17.94 -8.40
N ASP A 324 -3.24 -18.34 -9.67
CA ASP A 324 -4.36 -18.05 -10.58
C ASP A 324 -4.64 -16.54 -10.79
N PHE A 325 -3.63 -15.67 -10.60
CA PHE A 325 -3.80 -14.21 -10.67
C PHE A 325 -3.90 -13.68 -12.12
N ALA A 326 -3.17 -14.27 -13.05
CA ALA A 326 -3.21 -13.96 -14.48
C ALA A 326 -3.05 -15.24 -15.31
N PHE A 327 -3.49 -15.20 -16.57
CA PHE A 327 -3.29 -16.31 -17.51
C PHE A 327 -1.81 -16.45 -17.93
N PRO A 328 -1.36 -17.64 -18.38
CA PRO A 328 0.04 -17.88 -18.73
C PRO A 328 0.61 -16.88 -19.75
N PHE A 329 1.80 -16.36 -19.43
CA PHE A 329 2.54 -15.35 -20.19
C PHE A 329 1.86 -13.98 -20.32
N ALA A 330 0.84 -13.66 -19.50
CA ALA A 330 0.10 -12.39 -19.62
C ALA A 330 1.00 -11.14 -19.60
N LEU A 331 2.07 -11.13 -18.79
CA LEU A 331 3.06 -10.04 -18.77
C LEU A 331 3.80 -9.90 -20.11
N VAL A 332 4.12 -11.00 -20.79
CA VAL A 332 4.75 -10.97 -22.12
C VAL A 332 3.78 -10.37 -23.14
N PHE A 333 2.51 -10.78 -23.12
CA PHE A 333 1.48 -10.19 -23.98
C PHE A 333 1.29 -8.69 -23.69
N PHE A 334 1.26 -8.27 -22.42
CA PHE A 334 1.18 -6.86 -22.01
C PHE A 334 2.32 -6.01 -22.58
N LEU A 335 3.56 -6.47 -22.43
CA LEU A 335 4.75 -5.79 -22.96
C LEU A 335 4.76 -5.75 -24.50
N VAL A 336 4.36 -6.84 -25.17
CA VAL A 336 4.23 -6.88 -26.64
C VAL A 336 3.14 -5.93 -27.14
N GLY A 337 2.01 -5.81 -26.43
CA GLY A 337 0.93 -4.89 -26.78
C GLY A 337 1.31 -3.42 -26.63
N LEU A 338 2.05 -3.08 -25.57
CA LEU A 338 2.64 -1.75 -25.38
C LEU A 338 3.69 -1.45 -26.45
N GLY A 339 4.60 -2.38 -26.73
CA GLY A 339 5.61 -2.25 -27.78
C GLY A 339 4.99 -2.04 -29.16
N TYR A 340 3.97 -2.84 -29.51
CA TYR A 340 3.20 -2.69 -30.75
C TYR A 340 2.58 -1.29 -30.86
N LEU A 341 1.97 -0.78 -29.78
CA LEU A 341 1.36 0.55 -29.78
C LEU A 341 2.41 1.66 -29.92
N LEU A 342 3.50 1.61 -29.16
CA LEU A 342 4.58 2.61 -29.23
C LEU A 342 5.28 2.65 -30.59
N VAL A 343 5.51 1.49 -31.21
CA VAL A 343 6.19 1.38 -32.51
C VAL A 343 5.25 1.75 -33.65
N THR A 344 4.12 1.07 -33.77
CA THR A 344 3.25 1.16 -34.96
C THR A 344 2.24 2.31 -34.92
N ARG A 345 1.92 2.82 -33.72
CA ARG A 345 0.95 3.90 -33.50
C ARG A 345 1.60 5.11 -32.83
N PRO A 346 2.44 5.88 -33.56
CA PRO A 346 3.15 7.04 -33.00
C PRO A 346 2.20 8.07 -32.36
N GLU A 347 0.93 8.09 -32.76
CA GLU A 347 -0.12 8.91 -32.16
C GLU A 347 -0.29 8.66 -30.65
N TRP A 348 -0.14 7.41 -30.19
CA TRP A 348 -0.39 7.00 -28.80
C TRP A 348 0.85 7.05 -27.89
N ARG A 349 2.03 7.46 -28.39
CA ARG A 349 3.30 7.36 -27.64
C ARG A 349 3.28 8.01 -26.26
N ALA A 350 2.68 9.19 -26.12
CA ALA A 350 2.56 9.85 -24.82
C ALA A 350 1.72 9.05 -23.81
N LEU A 351 0.66 8.38 -24.27
CA LEU A 351 -0.16 7.49 -23.43
C LEU A 351 0.59 6.21 -23.10
N GLY A 352 1.22 5.56 -24.08
CA GLY A 352 1.97 4.31 -23.86
C GLY A 352 3.13 4.48 -22.87
N VAL A 353 3.87 5.59 -22.96
CA VAL A 353 4.93 5.94 -22.00
C VAL A 353 4.35 6.20 -20.60
N ALA A 354 3.23 6.94 -20.50
CA ALA A 354 2.59 7.21 -19.21
C ALA A 354 1.97 5.96 -18.57
N VAL A 355 1.46 5.01 -19.37
CA VAL A 355 1.00 3.71 -18.87
C VAL A 355 2.19 2.89 -18.35
N ILE A 356 3.30 2.80 -19.09
CA ILE A 356 4.51 2.09 -18.65
C ILE A 356 5.05 2.69 -17.35
N ALA A 357 5.26 4.01 -17.33
CA ALA A 357 5.77 4.71 -16.15
C ALA A 357 4.78 4.66 -14.98
N GLY A 358 3.48 4.69 -15.25
CA GLY A 358 2.42 4.56 -14.25
C GLY A 358 2.40 3.18 -13.61
N PHE A 359 2.42 2.11 -14.41
CA PHE A 359 2.55 0.74 -13.89
C PHE A 359 3.86 0.54 -13.13
N ALA A 360 4.99 1.05 -13.64
CA ALA A 360 6.27 0.96 -12.93
C ALA A 360 6.24 1.70 -11.58
N ALA A 361 5.63 2.89 -11.52
CA ALA A 361 5.49 3.65 -10.27
C ALA A 361 4.53 2.97 -9.27
N VAL A 362 3.41 2.40 -9.74
CA VAL A 362 2.49 1.57 -8.94
C VAL A 362 3.23 0.36 -8.36
N VAL A 363 3.96 -0.38 -9.20
CA VAL A 363 4.73 -1.58 -8.80
C VAL A 363 5.80 -1.23 -7.78
N LEU A 364 6.63 -0.21 -8.04
CA LEU A 364 7.67 0.23 -7.12
C LEU A 364 7.09 0.75 -5.80
N SER A 365 6.07 1.62 -5.85
CA SER A 365 5.42 2.18 -4.65
C SER A 365 4.86 1.09 -3.75
N ALA A 366 3.98 0.23 -4.26
CA ALA A 366 3.36 -0.82 -3.46
C ALA A 366 4.39 -1.85 -2.98
N SER A 367 5.44 -2.14 -3.76
CA SER A 367 6.52 -3.06 -3.34
C SER A 367 7.38 -2.55 -2.18
N THR A 368 7.28 -1.28 -1.78
CA THR A 368 7.89 -0.78 -0.53
C THR A 368 7.11 -1.14 0.73
N LEU A 369 6.00 -1.90 0.63
CA LEU A 369 5.16 -2.27 1.76
C LEU A 369 5.41 -3.72 2.22
N SER A 370 5.50 -3.94 3.53
CA SER A 370 5.55 -5.28 4.15
C SER A 370 4.32 -6.14 3.88
N THR A 371 3.17 -5.50 3.63
CA THR A 371 1.90 -6.19 3.32
C THR A 371 1.57 -6.21 1.82
N ALA A 372 2.50 -5.80 0.93
CA ALA A 372 2.25 -5.63 -0.51
C ALA A 372 1.66 -6.86 -1.21
N LEU A 373 2.14 -8.04 -0.83
CA LEU A 373 1.81 -9.33 -1.43
C LEU A 373 0.66 -10.07 -0.70
N ILE A 374 0.29 -9.58 0.48
CA ILE A 374 -0.75 -10.15 1.34
C ILE A 374 -2.10 -9.65 0.82
N HIS A 375 -3.19 -10.34 1.19
CA HIS A 375 -4.55 -9.94 0.83
C HIS A 375 -4.76 -9.89 -0.71
N GLU A 376 -4.48 -11.01 -1.37
CA GLU A 376 -4.79 -11.26 -2.78
C GLU A 376 -4.24 -10.23 -3.79
N LEU A 377 -3.08 -9.62 -3.49
CA LEU A 377 -2.48 -8.56 -4.32
C LEU A 377 -3.42 -7.35 -4.55
N ARG A 378 -4.30 -7.04 -3.57
CA ARG A 378 -5.31 -5.97 -3.64
C ARG A 378 -4.78 -4.59 -4.08
N TYR A 379 -3.51 -4.27 -3.79
CA TYR A 379 -2.88 -3.00 -4.21
C TYR A 379 -2.70 -2.91 -5.74
N PHE A 380 -2.65 -4.05 -6.42
CA PHE A 380 -2.44 -4.16 -7.87
C PHE A 380 -3.73 -4.46 -8.65
N GLN A 381 -4.71 -5.12 -8.03
CA GLN A 381 -6.00 -5.47 -8.65
C GLN A 381 -6.66 -4.29 -9.42
N PRO A 382 -6.73 -3.04 -8.89
CA PRO A 382 -7.36 -1.93 -9.61
C PRO A 382 -6.78 -1.60 -10.99
N PHE A 383 -5.51 -1.92 -11.21
CA PHE A 383 -4.79 -1.61 -12.45
C PHE A 383 -4.89 -2.76 -13.47
N LEU A 384 -5.32 -3.95 -13.03
CA LEU A 384 -5.48 -5.13 -13.88
C LEU A 384 -6.36 -4.92 -15.13
N PRO A 385 -7.45 -4.10 -15.14
CA PRO A 385 -8.23 -3.86 -16.36
C PRO A 385 -7.41 -3.22 -17.50
N LEU A 386 -6.50 -2.30 -17.16
CA LEU A 386 -5.57 -1.71 -18.14
C LEU A 386 -4.54 -2.75 -18.61
N PHE A 387 -4.00 -3.55 -17.68
CA PHE A 387 -3.08 -4.63 -18.02
C PHE A 387 -3.72 -5.62 -19.02
N LEU A 388 -4.97 -6.02 -18.80
CA LEU A 388 -5.73 -6.89 -19.69
C LEU A 388 -6.03 -6.25 -21.05
N VAL A 389 -6.29 -4.93 -21.12
CA VAL A 389 -6.38 -4.20 -22.41
C VAL A 389 -5.08 -4.35 -23.21
N PHE A 390 -3.93 -4.04 -22.60
CA PHE A 390 -2.65 -4.10 -23.31
C PHE A 390 -2.21 -5.54 -23.62
N ALA A 391 -2.51 -6.52 -22.78
CA ALA A 391 -2.29 -7.93 -23.08
C ALA A 391 -3.16 -8.42 -24.27
N THR A 392 -4.42 -7.98 -24.34
CA THR A 392 -5.30 -8.26 -25.50
C THR A 392 -4.76 -7.61 -26.78
N ILE A 393 -4.22 -6.38 -26.71
CA ILE A 393 -3.52 -5.72 -27.83
C ILE A 393 -2.27 -6.51 -28.22
N GLY A 394 -1.54 -7.12 -27.27
CA GLY A 394 -0.39 -7.99 -27.54
C GLY A 394 -0.74 -9.28 -28.26
N GLY A 395 -1.80 -9.96 -27.83
CA GLY A 395 -2.34 -11.14 -28.56
C GLY A 395 -2.71 -10.77 -30.00
N TYR A 396 -3.36 -9.62 -30.19
CA TYR A 396 -3.63 -9.08 -31.53
C TYR A 396 -2.35 -8.73 -32.32
N ALA A 397 -1.35 -8.13 -31.68
CA ALA A 397 -0.09 -7.77 -32.32
C ALA A 397 0.67 -8.99 -32.84
N LEU A 398 0.77 -10.07 -32.06
CA LEU A 398 1.41 -11.31 -32.50
C LEU A 398 0.72 -11.92 -33.72
N THR A 399 -0.60 -11.77 -33.86
CA THR A 399 -1.30 -12.26 -35.07
C THR A 399 -0.87 -11.52 -36.35
N ARG A 400 -0.28 -10.31 -36.26
CA ARG A 400 0.26 -9.59 -37.42
C ARG A 400 1.48 -10.27 -38.06
N LEU A 401 2.06 -11.27 -37.41
CA LEU A 401 3.05 -12.18 -38.01
C LEU A 401 2.42 -13.18 -39.00
N VAL A 402 1.10 -13.38 -38.96
CA VAL A 402 0.39 -14.30 -39.87
C VAL A 402 0.03 -13.58 -41.19
N PRO A 403 0.55 -14.03 -42.34
CA PRO A 403 0.45 -13.27 -43.59
C PRO A 403 -0.96 -13.28 -44.19
N ARG A 404 -1.67 -14.42 -44.20
CA ARG A 404 -2.99 -14.52 -44.85
C ARG A 404 -4.10 -14.00 -43.95
N GLU A 405 -5.00 -13.18 -44.52
CA GLU A 405 -6.11 -12.53 -43.81
C GLU A 405 -7.00 -13.53 -43.03
N ARG A 406 -7.38 -14.64 -43.67
CA ARG A 406 -8.28 -15.66 -43.09
C ARG A 406 -7.62 -16.39 -41.92
N GLU A 407 -6.37 -16.80 -42.10
CA GLU A 407 -5.55 -17.45 -41.06
C GLU A 407 -5.38 -16.49 -39.88
N ARG A 408 -4.96 -15.24 -40.14
CA ARG A 408 -4.77 -14.22 -39.10
C ARG A 408 -6.01 -13.97 -38.26
N ARG A 409 -7.20 -13.89 -38.89
CA ARG A 409 -8.47 -13.75 -38.16
C ARG A 409 -8.77 -14.97 -37.29
N PHE A 410 -8.51 -16.18 -37.78
CA PHE A 410 -8.66 -17.41 -36.99
C PHE A 410 -7.68 -17.44 -35.81
N THR A 411 -6.39 -17.17 -36.04
CA THR A 411 -5.37 -17.07 -34.99
C THR A 411 -5.74 -16.03 -33.92
N LEU A 412 -6.31 -14.89 -34.32
CA LEU A 412 -6.76 -13.86 -33.38
C LEU A 412 -7.83 -14.39 -32.43
N TYR A 413 -8.90 -14.99 -32.96
CA TYR A 413 -9.94 -15.56 -32.11
C TYR A 413 -9.44 -16.76 -31.29
N ALA A 414 -8.54 -17.58 -31.82
CA ALA A 414 -7.94 -18.69 -31.08
C ALA A 414 -7.09 -18.22 -29.89
N VAL A 415 -6.19 -17.25 -30.08
CA VAL A 415 -5.35 -16.68 -29.00
C VAL A 415 -6.23 -16.03 -27.93
N LEU A 416 -7.22 -15.22 -28.33
CA LEU A 416 -8.12 -14.55 -27.39
C LEU A 416 -9.04 -15.51 -26.64
N LEU A 417 -9.50 -16.59 -27.30
CA LEU A 417 -10.25 -17.66 -26.66
C LEU A 417 -9.38 -18.39 -25.62
N VAL A 418 -8.11 -18.70 -25.91
CA VAL A 418 -7.20 -19.34 -24.96
C VAL A 418 -6.97 -18.47 -23.72
N MET A 419 -6.75 -17.15 -23.89
CA MET A 419 -6.63 -16.21 -22.76
C MET A 419 -7.89 -16.22 -21.88
N VAL A 420 -9.08 -16.18 -22.49
CA VAL A 420 -10.35 -16.22 -21.77
C VAL A 420 -10.56 -17.59 -21.10
N LEU A 421 -10.25 -18.71 -21.74
CA LEU A 421 -10.42 -20.05 -21.16
C LEU A 421 -9.56 -20.24 -19.90
N PHE A 422 -8.28 -19.87 -19.92
CA PHE A 422 -7.44 -19.92 -18.71
C PHE A 422 -8.01 -19.05 -17.59
N THR A 423 -8.53 -17.85 -17.92
CA THR A 423 -9.10 -16.94 -16.92
C THR A 423 -10.44 -17.45 -16.37
N VAL A 424 -11.29 -18.05 -17.21
CA VAL A 424 -12.60 -18.63 -16.83
C VAL A 424 -12.44 -19.88 -15.96
N VAL A 425 -11.41 -20.71 -16.19
CA VAL A 425 -11.11 -21.87 -15.34
C VAL A 425 -10.69 -21.44 -13.92
N ALA A 426 -10.04 -20.28 -13.78
CA ALA A 426 -9.70 -19.69 -12.48
C ALA A 426 -10.89 -19.03 -11.76
N THR A 427 -11.90 -18.49 -12.48
CA THR A 427 -12.99 -17.71 -11.86
C THR A 427 -13.69 -18.41 -10.68
N PRO A 428 -14.01 -19.72 -10.72
CA PRO A 428 -14.62 -20.42 -9.58
C PRO A 428 -13.67 -20.60 -8.39
N THR A 429 -12.35 -20.75 -8.60
CA THR A 429 -11.39 -20.88 -7.48
C THR A 429 -11.34 -19.58 -6.67
N TRP A 430 -11.42 -18.44 -7.35
CA TRP A 430 -11.52 -17.11 -6.76
C TRP A 430 -12.85 -16.85 -6.02
N ALA A 431 -13.98 -17.35 -6.52
CA ALA A 431 -15.27 -17.26 -5.82
C ALA A 431 -15.25 -18.06 -4.49
N VAL A 432 -14.73 -19.29 -4.53
CA VAL A 432 -14.51 -20.13 -3.33
C VAL A 432 -13.47 -19.51 -2.39
N ARG A 433 -12.45 -18.82 -2.94
CA ARG A 433 -11.47 -18.05 -2.15
C ARG A 433 -12.16 -16.94 -1.36
N LEU A 434 -13.04 -16.14 -2.00
CA LEU A 434 -13.80 -15.08 -1.33
C LEU A 434 -14.66 -15.63 -0.18
N GLY A 435 -15.52 -16.63 -0.45
CA GLY A 435 -16.40 -17.21 0.58
C GLY A 435 -15.64 -17.82 1.76
N ARG A 436 -14.50 -18.50 1.51
CA ARG A 436 -13.61 -19.00 2.57
C ARG A 436 -13.02 -17.87 3.40
N GLN A 437 -12.60 -16.77 2.76
CA GLN A 437 -11.93 -15.66 3.46
C GLN A 437 -12.93 -14.85 4.29
N ALA A 438 -14.14 -14.63 3.78
CA ALA A 438 -15.22 -14.02 4.54
C ALA A 438 -15.70 -14.92 5.70
N ALA A 439 -15.81 -16.24 5.50
CA ALA A 439 -16.07 -17.18 6.59
C ALA A 439 -14.94 -17.21 7.64
N THR A 440 -13.70 -16.91 7.26
CA THR A 440 -12.57 -16.74 8.19
C THR A 440 -12.75 -15.48 9.05
N ILE A 441 -12.98 -14.32 8.42
CA ILE A 441 -13.24 -13.03 9.10
C ILE A 441 -14.52 -13.08 9.97
N ARG A 442 -15.51 -13.89 9.57
CA ARG A 442 -16.67 -14.22 10.41
C ARG A 442 -16.28 -14.98 11.67
N ASP A 443 -15.48 -16.05 11.54
CA ASP A 443 -15.06 -16.89 12.68
C ASP A 443 -14.23 -16.11 13.71
N THR A 444 -13.51 -15.07 13.26
CA THR A 444 -12.67 -14.21 14.10
C THR A 444 -13.29 -12.84 14.34
N ASP A 445 -12.99 -11.86 13.50
CA ASP A 445 -13.07 -10.43 13.79
C ASP A 445 -14.52 -9.95 14.02
N VAL A 446 -15.46 -10.47 13.22
CA VAL A 446 -16.89 -10.19 13.39
C VAL A 446 -17.46 -10.88 14.62
N SER A 447 -17.04 -12.12 14.93
CA SER A 447 -17.48 -12.85 16.14
C SER A 447 -16.90 -12.22 17.41
N VAL A 448 -15.66 -11.75 17.37
CA VAL A 448 -15.00 -11.03 18.45
C VAL A 448 -15.68 -9.68 18.70
N GLY A 449 -15.96 -8.89 17.65
CA GLY A 449 -16.74 -7.66 17.75
C GLY A 449 -18.13 -7.89 18.36
N ALA A 450 -18.90 -8.85 17.83
CA ALA A 450 -20.22 -9.18 18.35
C ALA A 450 -20.19 -9.69 19.80
N TRP A 451 -19.17 -10.47 20.20
CA TRP A 451 -19.00 -10.90 21.59
C TRP A 451 -18.63 -9.73 22.49
N ILE A 452 -17.74 -8.83 22.06
CA ILE A 452 -17.40 -7.60 22.77
C ILE A 452 -18.66 -6.77 23.03
N SER A 453 -19.52 -6.59 22.02
CA SER A 453 -20.75 -5.81 22.23
C SER A 453 -21.74 -6.49 23.21
N GLY A 454 -21.83 -7.82 23.18
CA GLY A 454 -22.69 -8.57 24.08
C GLY A 454 -22.17 -8.76 25.52
N ASN A 455 -20.86 -8.67 25.77
CA ASN A 455 -20.25 -9.16 27.02
C ASN A 455 -19.33 -8.17 27.75
N LEU A 456 -18.79 -7.14 27.09
CA LEU A 456 -17.96 -6.14 27.76
C LEU A 456 -18.78 -4.91 28.22
N PRO A 457 -18.39 -4.23 29.31
CA PRO A 457 -18.99 -2.97 29.73
C PRO A 457 -19.07 -1.91 28.62
N ALA A 458 -20.01 -0.98 28.72
CA ALA A 458 -20.19 0.10 27.73
C ALA A 458 -19.05 1.14 27.76
N ASP A 459 -18.37 1.29 28.91
CA ASP A 459 -17.18 2.12 29.11
C ASP A 459 -15.85 1.38 28.85
N ALA A 460 -15.91 0.11 28.43
CA ALA A 460 -14.71 -0.68 28.18
C ALA A 460 -13.94 -0.19 26.95
N VAL A 461 -12.72 0.31 27.17
CA VAL A 461 -11.74 0.53 26.09
C VAL A 461 -11.09 -0.81 25.73
N VAL A 462 -10.96 -1.13 24.44
CA VAL A 462 -10.39 -2.40 23.95
C VAL A 462 -9.16 -2.16 23.08
N GLY A 463 -8.01 -2.75 23.43
CA GLY A 463 -6.81 -2.75 22.59
C GLY A 463 -6.91 -3.84 21.52
N VAL A 464 -6.73 -3.51 20.24
CA VAL A 464 -6.97 -4.44 19.12
C VAL A 464 -5.77 -4.50 18.17
N LYS A 465 -5.60 -5.62 17.46
CA LYS A 465 -4.65 -5.72 16.32
C LYS A 465 -5.35 -5.47 14.99
N ASP A 466 -6.35 -6.27 14.67
CA ASP A 466 -7.22 -6.04 13.52
C ASP A 466 -8.39 -5.18 14.02
N VAL A 467 -8.54 -3.99 13.41
CA VAL A 467 -9.26 -2.87 14.02
C VAL A 467 -10.66 -2.70 13.42
N GLY A 468 -10.87 -3.11 12.16
CA GLY A 468 -12.07 -2.83 11.37
C GLY A 468 -13.35 -3.40 11.97
N ALA A 469 -13.53 -4.72 11.88
CA ALA A 469 -14.77 -5.38 12.28
C ALA A 469 -15.01 -5.30 13.80
N ILE A 470 -13.92 -5.28 14.58
CA ILE A 470 -13.98 -5.17 16.05
C ILE A 470 -14.47 -3.79 16.47
N ALA A 471 -14.03 -2.70 15.83
CA ALA A 471 -14.62 -1.37 16.05
C ALA A 471 -16.07 -1.32 15.56
N TYR A 472 -16.30 -1.76 14.33
CA TYR A 472 -17.58 -1.59 13.62
C TYR A 472 -18.76 -2.39 14.22
N PHE A 473 -18.49 -3.55 14.83
CA PHE A 473 -19.51 -4.36 15.51
C PHE A 473 -19.36 -4.44 17.03
N GLY A 474 -18.24 -3.97 17.60
CA GLY A 474 -18.01 -3.98 19.05
C GLY A 474 -18.70 -2.83 19.79
N GLU A 475 -18.92 -1.69 19.13
CA GLU A 475 -19.56 -0.50 19.73
C GLU A 475 -18.84 0.02 21.00
N ARG A 476 -17.55 -0.33 21.17
CA ARG A 476 -16.66 0.10 22.26
C ARG A 476 -15.50 0.90 21.67
N ARG A 477 -14.93 1.81 22.46
CA ARG A 477 -13.76 2.58 22.03
C ARG A 477 -12.54 1.66 21.88
N VAL A 478 -11.98 1.61 20.67
CA VAL A 478 -10.79 0.79 20.39
C VAL A 478 -9.50 1.60 20.40
N VAL A 479 -8.41 0.95 20.82
CA VAL A 479 -7.03 1.44 20.67
C VAL A 479 -6.30 0.48 19.73
N ASP A 480 -5.93 0.97 18.57
CA ASP A 480 -5.25 0.18 17.54
C ASP A 480 -3.76 0.01 17.88
N THR A 481 -3.37 -1.23 18.17
CA THR A 481 -2.00 -1.61 18.55
C THR A 481 -1.07 -1.80 17.34
N ILE A 482 -1.57 -1.78 16.11
CA ILE A 482 -0.79 -1.68 14.87
C ILE A 482 -0.65 -0.20 14.44
N GLY A 483 -1.58 0.65 14.85
CA GLY A 483 -1.56 2.09 14.62
C GLY A 483 -1.98 2.51 13.21
N LEU A 484 -2.94 1.80 12.59
CA LEU A 484 -3.64 2.25 11.37
C LEU A 484 -4.64 3.37 11.71
N ALA A 485 -5.42 3.19 12.76
CA ALA A 485 -6.45 4.12 13.21
C ALA A 485 -5.97 5.04 14.33
N THR A 486 -5.24 4.54 15.33
CA THR A 486 -4.76 5.36 16.45
C THR A 486 -3.40 5.99 16.14
N ASN A 487 -3.36 7.32 16.06
CA ASN A 487 -2.15 8.08 15.71
C ASN A 487 -0.99 7.79 16.67
N GLY A 488 0.23 7.64 16.13
CA GLY A 488 1.47 7.47 16.91
C GLY A 488 1.73 6.05 17.45
N PHE A 489 0.80 5.10 17.27
CA PHE A 489 1.00 3.71 17.70
C PHE A 489 1.85 2.87 16.73
N ALA A 490 1.92 3.23 15.45
CA ALA A 490 2.66 2.48 14.44
C ALA A 490 4.16 2.36 14.75
N ASP A 491 4.81 3.46 15.12
CA ASP A 491 6.23 3.51 15.47
C ASP A 491 6.53 2.67 16.72
N ALA A 492 5.68 2.78 17.74
CA ALA A 492 5.76 1.96 18.95
C ALA A 492 5.57 0.46 18.67
N SER A 493 4.63 0.09 17.79
CA SER A 493 4.39 -1.31 17.40
C SER A 493 5.55 -1.89 16.58
N ASN A 494 6.09 -1.12 15.64
CA ASN A 494 7.24 -1.52 14.81
C ASN A 494 8.53 -1.62 15.64
N ASN A 495 8.65 -0.85 16.73
CA ASN A 495 9.73 -1.00 17.70
C ASN A 495 9.57 -2.19 18.65
N GLY A 496 8.40 -2.82 18.75
CA GLY A 496 8.17 -4.06 19.49
C GLY A 496 7.35 -3.91 20.77
N ALA A 497 7.31 -5.00 21.57
CA ALA A 497 6.38 -5.10 22.69
C ALA A 497 6.69 -4.14 23.85
N GLY A 498 7.97 -3.77 24.04
CA GLY A 498 8.37 -2.79 25.04
C GLY A 498 7.84 -1.40 24.71
N SER A 499 8.13 -0.88 23.52
CA SER A 499 7.62 0.42 23.05
C SER A 499 6.10 0.47 22.98
N LEU A 500 5.43 -0.62 22.57
CA LEU A 500 3.97 -0.67 22.59
C LEU A 500 3.42 -0.60 24.03
N TYR A 501 4.00 -1.31 25.00
CA TYR A 501 3.62 -1.20 26.41
C TYR A 501 3.83 0.21 26.96
N GLU A 502 4.96 0.84 26.63
CA GLU A 502 5.25 2.22 26.99
C GLU A 502 4.19 3.17 26.43
N LYS A 503 3.88 3.09 25.12
CA LYS A 503 2.84 3.92 24.50
C LYS A 503 1.45 3.68 25.08
N LEU A 504 1.14 2.44 25.47
CA LEU A 504 -0.13 2.09 26.11
C LEU A 504 -0.23 2.58 27.56
N ARG A 505 0.85 2.54 28.35
CA ARG A 505 0.83 3.06 29.74
C ARG A 505 0.91 4.58 29.78
N GLU A 506 1.50 5.24 28.78
CA GLU A 506 1.49 6.70 28.62
C GLU A 506 0.06 7.27 28.45
N LEU A 507 -0.90 6.46 27.95
CA LEU A 507 -2.30 6.89 27.84
C LEU A 507 -2.89 7.30 29.20
N PRO A 508 -3.72 8.38 29.25
CA PRO A 508 -4.45 8.76 30.46
C PRO A 508 -5.27 7.59 31.01
N ARG A 509 -5.39 7.46 32.33
CA ARG A 509 -5.95 6.24 32.97
C ARG A 509 -7.32 5.80 32.44
N GLY A 510 -8.22 6.74 32.13
CA GLY A 510 -9.54 6.47 31.53
C GLY A 510 -9.55 6.24 30.01
N GLN A 511 -8.38 6.18 29.37
CA GLN A 511 -8.20 5.87 27.95
C GLN A 511 -7.30 4.66 27.72
N ARG A 512 -6.69 4.09 28.77
CA ARG A 512 -5.95 2.82 28.68
C ARG A 512 -6.91 1.68 28.38
N PRO A 513 -6.56 0.71 27.52
CA PRO A 513 -7.36 -0.49 27.32
C PRO A 513 -7.68 -1.22 28.63
N THR A 514 -8.97 -1.48 28.84
CA THR A 514 -9.51 -2.33 29.92
C THR A 514 -9.45 -3.82 29.55
N HIS A 515 -9.45 -4.10 28.25
CA HIS A 515 -9.43 -5.41 27.62
C HIS A 515 -8.58 -5.37 26.36
N PHE A 516 -8.14 -6.52 25.86
CA PHE A 516 -7.37 -6.65 24.61
C PHE A 516 -7.93 -7.79 23.77
N ALA A 517 -8.19 -7.55 22.48
CA ALA A 517 -8.61 -8.55 21.51
C ALA A 517 -7.52 -8.72 20.44
N VAL A 518 -6.72 -9.77 20.56
CA VAL A 518 -5.40 -9.87 19.91
C VAL A 518 -5.04 -11.30 19.52
N TYR A 519 -4.06 -11.42 18.63
CA TYR A 519 -3.56 -12.67 18.06
C TYR A 519 -2.03 -12.67 17.90
N GLU A 520 -1.48 -13.85 17.66
CA GLU A 520 -0.13 -14.06 17.13
C GLU A 520 -0.24 -14.76 15.76
N PRO A 521 0.63 -14.48 14.77
CA PRO A 521 1.91 -13.75 14.88
C PRO A 521 1.80 -12.29 14.36
N TRP A 522 2.87 -11.79 13.74
CA TRP A 522 2.95 -10.54 12.95
C TRP A 522 1.79 -10.44 11.92
N PRO A 523 1.21 -9.25 11.62
CA PRO A 523 1.74 -7.88 11.79
C PRO A 523 1.72 -7.32 13.21
N GLY A 524 2.40 -6.18 13.38
CA GLY A 524 2.55 -5.46 14.64
C GLY A 524 3.51 -6.14 15.62
N ALA A 525 3.59 -5.57 16.83
CA ALA A 525 4.32 -6.14 17.95
C ALA A 525 3.77 -7.53 18.36
N PRO A 526 4.62 -8.42 18.90
CA PRO A 526 4.18 -9.66 19.54
C PRO A 526 3.42 -9.35 20.83
N MET A 527 2.39 -10.14 21.10
CA MET A 527 1.43 -9.98 22.19
C MET A 527 1.70 -10.92 23.36
N ARG A 528 2.38 -12.05 23.11
CA ARG A 528 2.83 -13.00 24.14
C ARG A 528 3.61 -12.34 25.29
N PRO A 529 4.51 -11.35 25.06
CA PRO A 529 5.19 -10.64 26.15
C PRO A 529 4.25 -9.91 27.12
N PHE A 530 3.06 -9.48 26.69
CA PHE A 530 2.07 -8.87 27.58
C PHE A 530 1.40 -9.91 28.50
N VAL A 531 1.23 -11.15 28.04
CA VAL A 531 0.81 -12.28 28.88
C VAL A 531 1.92 -12.66 29.86
N ASP A 532 3.17 -12.78 29.39
CA ASP A 532 4.31 -13.19 30.22
C ASP A 532 4.70 -12.12 31.26
N ALA A 533 4.49 -10.84 30.95
CA ALA A 533 4.60 -9.74 31.92
C ALA A 533 3.38 -9.60 32.85
N GLY A 534 2.28 -10.30 32.56
CA GLY A 534 1.02 -10.19 33.31
C GLY A 534 0.29 -8.86 33.13
N VAL A 535 0.53 -8.14 32.03
CA VAL A 535 -0.28 -6.99 31.60
C VAL A 535 -1.61 -7.46 31.00
N PHE A 536 -1.64 -8.66 30.43
CA PHE A 536 -2.87 -9.40 30.14
C PHE A 536 -3.11 -10.39 31.27
N ALA A 537 -4.27 -10.31 31.92
CA ALA A 537 -4.70 -11.30 32.90
C ALA A 537 -4.89 -12.67 32.21
N SER A 538 -4.37 -13.73 32.83
CA SER A 538 -4.38 -15.09 32.30
C SER A 538 -5.23 -16.00 33.22
N PRO A 539 -6.07 -16.91 32.68
CA PRO A 539 -6.30 -17.18 31.26
C PRO A 539 -7.07 -16.07 30.52
N ALA A 540 -7.13 -16.16 29.19
CA ALA A 540 -8.03 -15.34 28.38
C ALA A 540 -9.49 -15.52 28.81
N LEU A 541 -10.31 -14.48 28.62
CA LEU A 541 -11.75 -14.54 28.87
C LEU A 541 -12.46 -15.44 27.86
N ILE A 542 -11.99 -15.41 26.60
CA ILE A 542 -12.48 -16.25 25.49
C ILE A 542 -11.43 -16.30 24.37
N THR A 543 -11.43 -17.39 23.60
CA THR A 543 -10.60 -17.58 22.41
C THR A 543 -11.49 -18.01 21.24
N PHE A 544 -11.33 -17.36 20.09
CA PHE A 544 -12.05 -17.58 18.84
C PHE A 544 -11.14 -18.29 17.83
N PRO A 545 -11.21 -19.63 17.71
CA PRO A 545 -10.44 -20.38 16.73
C PRO A 545 -11.03 -20.26 15.33
N VAL A 546 -10.18 -20.05 14.32
CA VAL A 546 -10.55 -20.09 12.90
C VAL A 546 -10.97 -21.52 12.54
N ARG A 547 -12.28 -21.76 12.45
CA ARG A 547 -12.85 -23.07 12.12
C ARG A 547 -12.86 -23.34 10.62
N THR A 548 -12.99 -22.30 9.82
CA THR A 548 -12.91 -22.37 8.35
C THR A 548 -11.57 -23.00 7.91
N PRO A 549 -11.54 -23.99 6.98
CA PRO A 549 -10.29 -24.58 6.49
C PRO A 549 -9.42 -23.58 5.70
N PRO A 550 -8.09 -23.76 5.67
CA PRO A 550 -7.20 -22.98 4.80
C PRO A 550 -7.41 -23.32 3.30
N ASP A 551 -6.67 -22.64 2.42
CA ASP A 551 -6.61 -23.00 1.00
C ASP A 551 -5.67 -24.20 0.73
N LEU A 552 -5.54 -24.61 -0.54
CA LEU A 552 -4.71 -25.75 -0.96
C LEU A 552 -3.19 -25.49 -0.78
N ASN A 553 -2.78 -24.23 -0.58
CA ASN A 553 -1.41 -23.83 -0.26
C ASN A 553 -1.20 -23.64 1.25
N ASN A 554 -2.15 -24.09 2.09
CA ASN A 554 -2.22 -23.89 3.53
C ASN A 554 -2.26 -22.39 3.95
N ARG A 555 -2.81 -21.52 3.11
CA ARG A 555 -2.94 -20.08 3.35
C ARG A 555 -4.33 -19.70 3.87
N ARG A 556 -4.38 -18.52 4.49
CA ARG A 556 -5.56 -17.85 5.06
C ARG A 556 -5.52 -16.37 4.68
N ILE A 557 -6.63 -15.64 4.87
CA ILE A 557 -6.60 -14.16 4.75
C ILE A 557 -5.90 -13.53 5.96
N VAL A 558 -6.26 -13.99 7.16
CA VAL A 558 -5.58 -13.65 8.43
C VAL A 558 -4.30 -14.48 8.61
N PRO A 559 -3.25 -13.95 9.26
CA PRO A 559 -2.01 -14.69 9.52
C PRO A 559 -2.07 -15.67 10.70
N PHE A 560 -3.19 -15.71 11.44
CA PHE A 560 -3.35 -16.42 12.71
C PHE A 560 -4.32 -17.62 12.64
N THR A 561 -4.29 -18.46 13.68
CA THR A 561 -5.21 -19.60 13.88
C THR A 561 -6.37 -19.31 14.81
N ASP A 562 -6.22 -18.30 15.66
CA ASP A 562 -7.18 -17.91 16.67
C ASP A 562 -6.93 -16.46 17.13
N MET A 563 -7.97 -15.81 17.65
CA MET A 563 -7.87 -14.53 18.34
C MET A 563 -8.43 -14.66 19.76
N SER A 564 -7.74 -14.09 20.74
CA SER A 564 -8.12 -14.20 22.16
C SER A 564 -8.44 -12.85 22.77
N VAL A 565 -9.47 -12.80 23.63
CA VAL A 565 -9.85 -11.61 24.39
C VAL A 565 -9.36 -11.74 25.84
N TYR A 566 -8.50 -10.82 26.26
CA TYR A 566 -7.93 -10.74 27.60
C TYR A 566 -8.51 -9.55 28.36
N ARG A 567 -8.52 -9.63 29.69
CA ARG A 567 -8.66 -8.45 30.56
C ARG A 567 -7.28 -7.83 30.79
N ALA A 568 -7.18 -6.51 30.81
CA ALA A 568 -5.95 -5.81 31.14
C ALA A 568 -5.71 -5.74 32.66
N ASP A 569 -4.45 -5.86 33.07
CA ASP A 569 -3.97 -5.56 34.41
C ASP A 569 -2.86 -4.49 34.33
N TRP A 570 -3.14 -3.32 34.90
CA TRP A 570 -2.21 -2.19 34.95
C TRP A 570 -1.65 -1.94 36.35
N THR A 571 -1.78 -2.89 37.29
CA THR A 571 -1.32 -2.74 38.68
C THR A 571 0.18 -2.45 38.79
N LEU A 572 0.99 -3.04 37.90
CA LEU A 572 2.44 -2.85 37.84
C LEU A 572 2.89 -1.80 36.80
N ALA A 573 1.97 -1.06 36.19
CA ALA A 573 2.32 -0.02 35.23
C ALA A 573 3.09 1.13 35.91
N GLY A 574 4.29 1.42 35.44
CA GLY A 574 5.21 2.39 36.07
C GLY A 574 6.10 1.82 37.18
N SER A 575 6.11 0.49 37.39
CA SER A 575 7.00 -0.15 38.37
C SER A 575 8.47 -0.12 37.93
N GLY A 576 8.74 -0.28 36.62
CA GLY A 576 10.07 -0.18 36.00
C GLY A 576 10.79 1.15 36.29
N ASP A 577 10.07 2.28 36.27
CA ASP A 577 10.67 3.62 36.39
C ASP A 577 11.41 3.86 37.73
N ARG A 578 11.11 3.03 38.74
CA ARG A 578 11.75 3.09 40.06
C ARG A 578 13.23 2.75 39.97
N ALA A 579 14.06 3.70 40.39
CA ALA A 579 15.50 3.52 40.49
C ALA A 579 15.86 2.32 41.40
N PRO A 580 16.65 1.34 40.92
CA PRO A 580 17.04 0.19 41.71
C PRO A 580 18.22 0.47 42.67
N VAL A 581 18.68 1.73 42.74
CA VAL A 581 19.86 2.16 43.51
C VAL A 581 19.55 3.33 44.43
N ASN A 582 20.31 3.42 45.53
CA ASN A 582 20.25 4.54 46.46
C ASN A 582 20.93 5.81 45.92
N GLY A 583 20.52 6.98 46.43
CA GLY A 583 21.11 8.28 46.11
C GLY A 583 20.18 9.17 45.28
N ARG A 584 20.64 10.38 44.95
CA ARG A 584 19.84 11.35 44.19
C ARG A 584 20.02 11.12 42.69
N VAL A 585 18.99 10.55 42.06
CA VAL A 585 18.84 10.55 40.60
C VAL A 585 18.77 11.99 40.09
N ARG A 586 19.52 12.27 39.02
CA ARG A 586 19.57 13.55 38.30
C ARG A 586 18.79 13.51 37.00
N ASP A 587 18.87 12.38 36.32
CA ASP A 587 18.20 12.10 35.07
C ASP A 587 17.92 10.59 34.95
N TYR A 588 16.95 10.22 34.12
CA TYR A 588 16.53 8.84 33.91
C TYR A 588 16.11 8.60 32.45
N LEU A 589 16.86 7.71 31.80
CA LEU A 589 16.55 7.10 30.52
C LEU A 589 15.82 5.77 30.75
N ASN A 590 14.52 5.74 30.48
CA ASN A 590 13.81 4.49 30.21
C ASN A 590 14.17 4.00 28.80
N VAL A 591 14.62 2.75 28.66
CA VAL A 591 14.92 2.14 27.35
C VAL A 591 13.66 1.40 26.87
N GLY A 592 13.27 1.65 25.62
CA GLY A 592 12.03 1.19 25.01
C GLY A 592 10.91 2.23 24.96
N SER A 593 10.88 3.23 25.86
CA SER A 593 9.99 4.40 25.68
C SER A 593 10.61 5.33 24.64
N LEU A 594 9.99 5.43 23.46
CA LEU A 594 10.53 6.19 22.34
C LEU A 594 10.67 7.70 22.65
N GLU A 595 9.79 8.26 23.47
CA GLU A 595 9.92 9.65 23.95
C GLU A 595 11.14 9.84 24.85
N SER A 596 11.35 8.89 25.78
CA SER A 596 12.54 8.86 26.64
C SER A 596 13.81 8.69 25.80
N GLU A 597 13.86 7.72 24.89
CA GLU A 597 15.01 7.49 24.02
C GLU A 597 15.34 8.73 23.17
N GLN A 598 14.32 9.33 22.51
CA GLN A 598 14.50 10.57 21.76
C GLN A 598 15.01 11.71 22.65
N ARG A 599 14.50 11.86 23.88
CA ARG A 599 14.95 12.89 24.82
C ARG A 599 16.45 12.76 25.13
N HIS A 600 16.97 11.56 25.30
CA HIS A 600 18.39 11.34 25.61
C HIS A 600 19.28 11.16 24.36
N GLY A 601 18.74 11.29 23.14
CA GLY A 601 19.51 10.99 21.92
C GLY A 601 20.02 9.55 21.91
N TYR A 602 19.19 8.61 22.40
CA TYR A 602 19.57 7.22 22.56
C TYR A 602 19.65 6.49 21.21
N GLU A 603 20.80 5.86 20.95
CA GLU A 603 21.07 5.07 19.74
C GLU A 603 21.68 3.71 20.11
N VAL A 604 21.10 2.62 19.62
CA VAL A 604 21.81 1.32 19.62
C VAL A 604 22.81 1.32 18.45
N ARG A 605 24.06 0.95 18.74
CA ARG A 605 25.17 0.90 17.78
C ARG A 605 25.61 -0.56 17.55
N PRO A 606 24.82 -1.36 16.81
CA PRO A 606 25.09 -2.79 16.67
C PRO A 606 26.39 -3.04 15.89
N GLN A 607 27.14 -4.07 16.28
CA GLN A 607 28.35 -4.50 15.55
C GLN A 607 28.02 -5.33 14.29
N GLN A 608 26.79 -5.87 14.20
CA GLN A 608 26.32 -6.64 13.06
C GLN A 608 25.34 -5.82 12.22
N PRO A 609 25.66 -5.45 10.96
CA PRO A 609 24.72 -4.81 10.06
C PRO A 609 23.49 -5.69 9.78
N GLY A 610 22.31 -5.07 9.65
CA GLY A 610 21.03 -5.75 9.46
C GLY A 610 20.41 -6.30 10.75
N TRP A 611 21.09 -6.21 11.89
CA TRP A 611 20.55 -6.62 13.18
C TRP A 611 19.62 -5.54 13.77
N GLN A 612 18.49 -5.93 14.34
CA GLN A 612 17.41 -5.02 14.72
C GLN A 612 17.17 -4.99 16.24
N PRO A 613 17.33 -3.83 16.92
CA PRO A 613 17.16 -3.68 18.37
C PRO A 613 15.68 -3.61 18.77
N TYR A 614 14.90 -4.65 18.50
CA TYR A 614 13.51 -4.69 18.94
C TYR A 614 13.40 -4.62 20.46
N THR A 615 12.38 -3.90 20.92
CA THR A 615 12.09 -3.74 22.34
C THR A 615 11.41 -4.97 22.92
N VAL A 616 11.87 -5.38 24.09
CA VAL A 616 11.28 -6.43 24.90
C VAL A 616 10.41 -5.83 26.00
N LEU A 617 9.37 -6.59 26.38
CA LEU A 617 8.60 -6.38 27.61
C LEU A 617 8.87 -7.57 28.53
N ARG A 618 9.21 -7.30 29.79
CA ARG A 618 9.59 -8.33 30.76
C ARG A 618 9.07 -8.00 32.16
N ARG A 619 8.99 -9.02 33.02
CA ARG A 619 8.62 -8.89 34.43
C ARG A 619 9.57 -9.70 35.32
N GLN A 620 9.87 -9.17 36.50
CA GLN A 620 10.53 -9.88 37.59
C GLN A 620 9.92 -9.39 38.92
N GLY A 621 9.28 -10.30 39.67
CA GLY A 621 8.60 -9.95 40.91
C GLY A 621 7.42 -8.98 40.71
N ASP A 622 7.50 -7.81 41.34
CA ASP A 622 6.56 -6.69 41.25
C ASP A 622 6.98 -5.61 40.22
N VAL A 623 8.06 -5.84 39.46
CA VAL A 623 8.56 -4.90 38.44
C VAL A 623 8.29 -5.42 37.03
N VAL A 624 7.59 -4.61 36.23
CA VAL A 624 7.37 -4.75 34.79
C VAL A 624 8.08 -3.60 34.07
N ASP A 625 8.88 -3.93 33.07
CA ASP A 625 9.79 -2.97 32.43
C ASP A 625 9.96 -3.23 30.93
N SER A 626 10.22 -2.15 30.18
CA SER A 626 10.67 -2.21 28.79
C SER A 626 12.19 -2.22 28.71
N GLY A 627 12.72 -2.69 27.58
CA GLY A 627 14.16 -2.60 27.29
C GLY A 627 14.46 -2.94 25.84
N ARG A 628 15.72 -2.80 25.43
CA ARG A 628 16.22 -3.26 24.13
C ARG A 628 17.33 -4.28 24.32
N THR A 629 17.31 -5.33 23.51
CA THR A 629 18.53 -6.11 23.30
C THR A 629 19.56 -5.23 22.60
N VAL A 630 20.84 -5.43 22.91
CA VAL A 630 21.98 -4.71 22.32
C VAL A 630 23.05 -5.74 21.97
N VAL A 631 23.49 -5.77 20.71
CA VAL A 631 24.58 -6.63 20.21
C VAL A 631 25.71 -5.73 19.71
N GLY A 632 26.59 -5.32 20.64
CA GLY A 632 27.70 -4.41 20.37
C GLY A 632 27.83 -3.29 21.38
N GLY A 633 26.93 -2.31 21.32
CA GLY A 633 27.00 -1.07 22.08
C GLY A 633 25.80 -0.15 21.86
N GLU A 634 25.76 0.95 22.61
CA GLU A 634 24.71 1.97 22.61
C GLU A 634 25.29 3.32 23.04
N SER A 635 24.58 4.42 22.76
CA SER A 635 25.01 5.79 23.04
C SER A 635 23.83 6.61 23.54
N PHE A 636 24.02 7.48 24.52
CA PHE A 636 22.96 8.33 25.08
C PHE A 636 23.53 9.51 25.89
N THR A 637 22.73 10.55 26.07
CA THR A 637 23.10 11.80 26.76
C THR A 637 22.42 11.92 28.11
N ALA A 638 23.21 12.09 29.17
CA ALA A 638 22.75 12.26 30.56
C ALA A 638 22.78 13.74 30.98
N ARG A 639 21.70 14.24 31.59
CA ARG A 639 21.51 15.66 31.92
C ARG A 639 21.34 15.93 33.42
N GLY A 640 21.15 17.21 33.77
CA GLY A 640 20.93 17.64 35.16
C GLY A 640 22.15 17.46 36.07
N LEU A 641 23.33 17.24 35.49
CA LEU A 641 24.55 16.90 36.20
C LEU A 641 25.22 18.15 36.81
N THR A 642 26.02 17.90 37.83
CA THR A 642 26.93 18.85 38.46
C THR A 642 28.34 18.56 37.94
N PRO A 643 28.99 19.50 37.23
CA PRO A 643 30.38 19.35 36.80
C PRO A 643 31.34 19.06 37.95
N GLY A 644 32.40 18.30 37.69
CA GLY A 644 33.44 17.98 38.67
C GLY A 644 33.04 16.94 39.74
N LYS A 645 31.76 16.55 39.83
CA LYS A 645 31.30 15.49 40.73
C LYS A 645 31.33 14.13 40.04
N PRO A 646 31.80 13.06 40.70
CA PRO A 646 31.68 11.70 40.19
C PRO A 646 30.23 11.39 39.81
N LEU A 647 30.01 10.81 38.64
CA LEU A 647 28.71 10.36 38.17
C LEU A 647 28.63 8.84 38.35
N ARG A 648 27.58 8.35 39.02
CA ARG A 648 27.29 6.92 39.09
C ARG A 648 26.16 6.58 38.14
N ILE A 649 26.47 5.76 37.15
CA ILE A 649 25.53 5.25 36.15
C ILE A 649 25.05 3.89 36.66
N ALA A 650 23.76 3.79 36.99
CA ALA A 650 23.13 2.52 37.33
C ALA A 650 22.24 2.03 36.19
N THR A 651 22.25 0.73 35.92
CA THR A 651 21.41 0.11 34.89
C THR A 651 20.73 -1.15 35.39
N ARG A 652 19.50 -1.37 34.92
CA ARG A 652 18.81 -2.67 35.02
C ARG A 652 19.14 -3.42 33.74
N VAL A 653 19.79 -4.58 33.89
CA VAL A 653 20.42 -5.31 32.78
C VAL A 653 20.20 -6.82 32.89
N LEU A 654 20.00 -7.46 31.76
CA LEU A 654 20.03 -8.92 31.58
C LEU A 654 21.17 -9.25 30.61
N SER A 655 22.17 -10.01 31.04
CA SER A 655 23.28 -10.43 30.17
C SER A 655 23.68 -11.88 30.42
N SER A 656 23.41 -12.72 29.42
CA SER A 656 23.68 -14.17 29.41
C SER A 656 24.72 -14.59 28.37
N ALA A 657 25.34 -13.63 27.68
CA ALA A 657 26.34 -13.89 26.65
C ALA A 657 27.74 -14.10 27.24
N GLU A 658 28.62 -14.73 26.45
CA GLU A 658 30.03 -14.95 26.81
C GLU A 658 30.78 -13.62 26.99
N ASN A 659 30.59 -12.67 26.07
CA ASN A 659 31.16 -11.33 26.18
C ASN A 659 30.16 -10.37 26.84
N ARG A 660 30.59 -9.78 27.95
CA ARG A 660 29.86 -8.83 28.78
C ARG A 660 30.67 -7.56 29.06
N GLU A 661 31.73 -7.31 28.30
CA GLU A 661 32.62 -6.16 28.51
C GLU A 661 32.32 -5.03 27.52
N VAL A 662 31.78 -3.92 28.03
CA VAL A 662 31.63 -2.68 27.28
C VAL A 662 32.65 -1.65 27.76
N ARG A 663 33.40 -1.07 26.83
CA ARG A 663 34.20 0.13 27.07
C ARG A 663 33.26 1.32 27.20
N VAL A 664 33.39 2.06 28.29
CA VAL A 664 32.61 3.26 28.60
C VAL A 664 33.40 4.48 28.15
N ARG A 665 32.77 5.40 27.40
CA ARG A 665 33.30 6.73 27.13
C ARG A 665 32.37 7.83 27.60
N ILE A 666 32.95 8.96 27.96
CA ILE A 666 32.26 10.18 28.38
C ILE A 666 32.79 11.33 27.53
N ASP A 667 31.92 11.92 26.71
CA ASP A 667 32.28 12.93 25.69
C ASP A 667 33.49 12.50 24.83
N GLY A 668 33.48 11.23 24.41
CA GLY A 668 34.53 10.59 23.61
C GLY A 668 35.81 10.19 24.37
N ARG A 669 35.95 10.54 25.66
CA ARG A 669 37.10 10.18 26.51
C ARG A 669 36.90 8.80 27.15
N ASP A 670 37.94 7.97 27.21
CA ASP A 670 37.86 6.64 27.83
C ASP A 670 37.64 6.77 29.35
N ALA A 671 36.56 6.18 29.85
CA ALA A 671 36.23 6.16 31.29
C ALA A 671 36.53 4.79 31.93
N GLY A 672 36.82 3.77 31.12
CA GLY A 672 37.19 2.42 31.55
C GLY A 672 36.37 1.32 30.87
N VAL A 673 36.36 0.13 31.46
CA VAL A 673 35.58 -1.02 30.99
C VAL A 673 34.59 -1.45 32.06
N TRP A 674 33.32 -1.49 31.70
CA TRP A 674 32.24 -2.03 32.50
C TRP A 674 32.05 -3.50 32.13
N ARG A 675 32.30 -4.40 33.07
CA ARG A 675 31.98 -5.83 32.93
C ARG A 675 30.59 -6.07 33.52
N LEU A 676 29.62 -6.37 32.66
CA LEU A 676 28.22 -6.57 33.05
C LEU A 676 28.05 -7.90 33.82
N PRO A 677 27.19 -7.92 34.86
CA PRO A 677 27.01 -9.06 35.75
C PRO A 677 26.31 -10.23 35.03
N GLU A 678 26.77 -11.45 35.30
CA GLU A 678 26.21 -12.66 34.72
C GLU A 678 24.78 -12.86 35.23
N SER A 679 23.81 -12.83 34.31
CA SER A 679 22.39 -12.74 34.62
C SER A 679 21.56 -13.61 33.66
N PRO A 680 21.73 -14.95 33.69
CA PRO A 680 20.91 -15.87 32.90
C PRO A 680 19.48 -15.93 33.44
N GLY A 681 18.51 -15.45 32.65
CA GLY A 681 17.07 -15.61 32.90
C GLY A 681 16.43 -14.63 33.90
N ALA A 682 17.20 -13.84 34.63
CA ALA A 682 16.71 -12.79 35.54
C ALA A 682 17.58 -11.53 35.42
N TRP A 683 16.98 -10.35 35.27
CA TRP A 683 17.72 -9.10 35.28
C TRP A 683 18.32 -8.83 36.66
N THR A 684 19.38 -8.03 36.68
CA THR A 684 20.01 -7.52 37.90
C THR A 684 20.37 -6.04 37.72
N THR A 685 20.92 -5.43 38.76
CA THR A 685 21.39 -4.05 38.72
C THR A 685 22.91 -4.04 38.60
N ALA A 686 23.42 -3.31 37.61
CA ALA A 686 24.84 -3.01 37.47
C ALA A 686 25.09 -1.53 37.73
N GLU A 687 26.26 -1.20 38.26
CA GLU A 687 26.69 0.18 38.48
C GLU A 687 28.07 0.42 37.88
N PHE A 688 28.30 1.62 37.36
CA PHE A 688 29.60 2.12 36.90
C PHE A 688 29.82 3.53 37.45
N THR A 689 31.04 3.83 37.91
CA THR A 689 31.40 5.15 38.46
C THR A 689 32.35 5.87 37.53
N VAL A 690 31.89 6.99 36.98
CA VAL A 690 32.66 7.93 36.18
C VAL A 690 33.37 8.91 37.10
N ALA A 691 34.67 9.11 36.91
CA ALA A 691 35.46 10.09 37.64
C ALA A 691 34.95 11.52 37.39
N GLY A 692 34.91 12.36 38.44
CA GLY A 692 34.33 13.71 38.34
C GLY A 692 35.02 14.64 37.34
N GLU A 693 36.29 14.40 37.05
CA GLU A 693 37.09 15.09 36.02
C GLU A 693 36.61 14.84 34.57
N LEU A 694 35.87 13.74 34.33
CA LEU A 694 35.24 13.44 33.06
C LEU A 694 33.85 14.09 32.94
N VAL A 695 33.22 14.43 34.06
CA VAL A 695 31.92 15.15 34.10
C VAL A 695 32.20 16.65 33.97
N THR A 696 32.50 17.09 32.75
CA THR A 696 32.94 18.48 32.49
C THR A 696 31.78 19.49 32.37
N SER A 697 30.55 19.02 32.24
CA SER A 697 29.35 19.79 31.90
C SER A 697 28.13 19.29 32.72
N SER A 698 26.98 19.98 32.56
CA SER A 698 25.69 19.52 33.09
C SER A 698 24.98 18.50 32.19
N GLU A 699 25.58 18.20 31.03
CA GLU A 699 25.05 17.36 29.95
C GLU A 699 26.23 16.64 29.27
N VAL A 700 26.35 15.32 29.48
CA VAL A 700 27.46 14.49 28.96
C VAL A 700 26.95 13.36 28.08
N THR A 701 27.69 13.02 27.03
CA THR A 701 27.41 11.88 26.16
C THR A 701 28.12 10.65 26.71
N VAL A 702 27.35 9.62 27.05
CA VAL A 702 27.81 8.29 27.44
C VAL A 702 27.81 7.38 26.22
N GLU A 703 28.94 6.78 25.89
CA GLU A 703 29.02 5.70 24.90
C GLU A 703 29.38 4.39 25.59
N LEU A 704 28.63 3.32 25.29
CA LEU A 704 28.99 1.94 25.60
C LEU A 704 29.35 1.25 24.29
N GLY A 705 30.56 0.73 24.16
CA GLY A 705 31.03 0.06 22.94
C GLY A 705 31.87 -1.18 23.20
N PRO A 706 32.14 -2.03 22.20
CA PRO A 706 32.93 -3.23 22.38
C PRO A 706 34.38 -2.91 22.78
N THR A 707 34.92 -3.69 23.72
CA THR A 707 36.35 -3.69 24.02
C THR A 707 37.21 -4.12 22.82
N ARG A 708 36.63 -4.98 21.95
CA ARG A 708 37.19 -5.50 20.70
C ARG A 708 36.22 -5.23 19.54
N PRO A 709 36.28 -4.08 18.86
CA PRO A 709 35.41 -3.78 17.71
C PRO A 709 35.54 -4.83 16.59
N LEU A 710 34.45 -5.07 15.85
CA LEU A 710 34.38 -5.98 14.69
C LEU A 710 34.72 -7.47 14.96
N LEU A 711 34.97 -7.88 16.20
CA LEU A 711 35.31 -9.26 16.55
C LEU A 711 34.24 -9.92 17.44
N SER A 712 33.77 -11.09 17.01
CA SER A 712 32.87 -11.96 17.77
C SER A 712 33.65 -12.76 18.85
N PRO A 713 33.06 -13.10 20.02
CA PRO A 713 31.72 -12.71 20.48
C PRO A 713 31.63 -11.21 20.79
N TYR A 714 30.60 -10.56 20.24
CA TYR A 714 30.26 -9.17 20.57
C TYR A 714 29.66 -9.09 21.99
N PRO A 715 29.76 -7.94 22.69
CA PRO A 715 29.02 -7.74 23.92
C PRO A 715 27.52 -7.83 23.65
N GLU A 716 26.82 -8.73 24.34
CA GLU A 716 25.37 -8.90 24.19
C GLU A 716 24.66 -8.88 25.54
N TYR A 717 23.66 -8.00 25.62
CA TYR A 717 22.89 -7.71 26.83
C TYR A 717 21.52 -7.11 26.46
N THR A 718 20.63 -6.99 27.43
CA THR A 718 19.40 -6.20 27.34
C THR A 718 19.47 -5.07 28.36
N SER A 719 19.47 -3.82 27.90
CA SER A 719 19.36 -2.63 28.72
C SER A 719 17.87 -2.26 28.89
N PHE A 720 17.44 -2.05 30.14
CA PHE A 720 16.05 -1.68 30.46
C PHE A 720 15.90 -0.22 30.89
N GLY A 721 16.90 0.32 31.62
CA GLY A 721 16.90 1.73 31.99
C GLY A 721 18.23 2.16 32.58
N TYR A 722 18.53 3.45 32.47
CA TYR A 722 19.74 4.10 32.98
C TYR A 722 19.39 5.25 33.94
N TRP A 723 19.80 5.13 35.19
CA TRP A 723 19.64 6.14 36.23
C TRP A 723 20.99 6.80 36.54
N PHE A 724 21.03 8.13 36.43
CA PHE A 724 22.25 8.93 36.61
C PHE A 724 22.26 9.57 38.00
N VAL A 725 23.22 9.23 38.86
CA VAL A 725 23.18 9.55 40.31
C VAL A 725 24.36 10.43 40.75
N GLN A 726 24.07 11.52 41.48
CA GLN A 726 25.02 12.49 42.06
C GLN A 726 24.48 13.23 43.29
#